data_AF-A0A7G3ZY51-F1
#
_entry.id   AF-A0A7G3ZY51-F1
#
_cell.length_a   1.000
_cell.length_b   1.000
_cell.length_c   1.000
_cell.angle_alpha   90.00
_cell.angle_beta   90.00
_cell.angle_gamma   90.00
#
_symmetry.space_group_name_H-M   'P 1'
#
loop_
_entity.id
_entity.type
_entity.pdbx_description
1 polymer ?
#
loop_
_entity_poly.entity_id
_entity_poly.type
_entity_poly.pdbx_seq_one_letter_code
_entity_poly.pdbx_strand_id
1 'polypeptide(L)'
;MISKSEILKKHNAVGITTDHFVKEYKELIEKISGLQMDTPRLNRMSQEIIKIKENDSLSSDAKIMALLDVFVSEYAVILNSFGGSYSELGTLIKNFCSKNFGVELGKAPLYRIKPDGLMMHIFNDQIRAESQEIEEESLLPPIRRRTTELGSVSKSEPILSVQMESRPRVSSSLSILDTETEEIGQFTVRKTKELTRLGSMFGAKQFCYAKKPSGVEPGFRAIDLDKLFFQELDSILAAEHLPSSERVPDKERLKLIQLRDDLKNVKSVEQKRIVFSVFINSHIKGPHPESTVVPGIQWLCNEIKEAVAKNNGLSAWMYKLDYAEGQKDRIKANKEAIREFVGTRLAGIFSAQNQKQELIWVKNGSKGVHALLACGWKNGLRELTSFLYGGSEPDYNGVLVEDKQASIKRSKYIAGLAKNLIFGIAIGDRDGMGKDAQNKGFADDAFYGFDYGKPYEGEGVCSSLSDDFSFEDSFAKAPSLFRSSSTIGFARHFMYRNYSVFYDTTLSERMVGFHLLRKMITGENPSDEVIESYPELRQELERIEKSTPSYEELLGSLGGLRRNCREGSQLQALIDTDIMKIWTGKLSNFDLYFTKIKIDLIEMGIKNDMPYEELEGYLGFINDMAATAHNSNQQILAKFQKRMVLMSPEIDLIDKLEKYFSPTSVMSHDGAVFLRTMRLDPQSGRIPFQLKKEENGTYTLTTTNKKIAHQLKEEFALECVHSDEGLSCSIMPKQLLKLMETVEFKYNQKREMLLIKPTYKFVTFPNMSFLLNQHNTPSDPKIDVGFLWHAENTLSLRIIAKTEKQAQQVQKLFGILPVLNQAELIEISSGEHYKFQQFIDQSYEDAQELIRCKACVKAERREDVISTLSRSSMRIASTTTSNTKWNGLHEKAEVEEEVPISQLLLKRLRGLIADSGILQPIEKVVNEITSPVILEELMQYNDKTLSSRDNLKAIIDERFDAIVEIGEEYELMDLSASHKIKQTIF
;
A
#
# COMPACT_ATOMS: atom_id res chain seq x y z
N MET A 1 -15.97 25.04 17.45
CA MET A 1 -16.44 24.64 18.79
C MET A 1 -17.67 23.76 18.59
N ILE A 2 -17.49 22.45 18.63
CA ILE A 2 -18.61 21.51 18.54
C ILE A 2 -19.29 21.50 19.91
N SER A 3 -20.61 21.66 19.93
CA SER A 3 -21.41 21.70 21.14
C SER A 3 -21.22 20.42 21.95
N LYS A 4 -21.00 20.54 23.27
CA LYS A 4 -21.00 19.43 24.23
C LYS A 4 -22.28 18.57 24.18
N SER A 5 -23.34 19.03 23.53
CA SER A 5 -24.60 18.28 23.35
C SER A 5 -24.55 17.19 22.29
N GLU A 6 -23.60 17.21 21.34
CA GLU A 6 -23.49 16.15 20.30
C GLU A 6 -22.62 14.96 20.74
N ILE A 7 -21.81 15.12 21.79
CA ILE A 7 -21.01 14.03 22.38
C ILE A 7 -21.89 13.07 23.21
N LEU A 8 -23.15 13.44 23.50
CA LEU A 8 -24.06 12.69 24.39
C LEU A 8 -25.07 11.78 23.68
N LYS A 9 -24.90 11.47 22.38
CA LYS A 9 -25.85 10.63 21.60
C LYS A 9 -25.32 9.30 21.04
N LYS A 10 -24.28 8.71 21.61
CA LYS A 10 -23.91 7.30 21.33
C LYS A 10 -23.64 6.51 22.61
N HIS A 11 -24.71 6.05 23.27
CA HIS A 11 -24.67 4.89 24.19
C HIS A 11 -25.21 3.62 23.49
N ASN A 12 -25.27 3.59 22.16
CA ASN A 12 -26.00 2.56 21.39
C ASN A 12 -25.15 1.37 20.93
N ALA A 13 -24.01 1.08 21.54
CA ALA A 13 -23.27 -0.15 21.25
C ALA A 13 -22.53 -0.64 22.49
N VAL A 14 -23.26 -1.04 23.53
CA VAL A 14 -22.72 -2.05 24.43
C VAL A 14 -22.67 -3.33 23.61
N GLY A 15 -21.51 -3.91 23.36
CA GLY A 15 -21.34 -5.11 22.52
C GLY A 15 -22.03 -6.37 23.05
N ILE A 16 -22.80 -6.24 24.13
CA ILE A 16 -23.53 -7.30 24.81
C ILE A 16 -25.01 -7.08 24.54
N THR A 17 -25.66 -8.04 23.90
CA THR A 17 -27.08 -7.97 23.53
C THR A 17 -27.94 -9.04 24.20
N THR A 18 -27.34 -9.84 25.09
CA THR A 18 -27.98 -10.98 25.77
C THR A 18 -28.80 -10.54 26.99
N ASP A 19 -29.77 -11.36 27.37
CA ASP A 19 -30.63 -11.20 28.55
C ASP A 19 -30.46 -12.36 29.54
N HIS A 20 -29.24 -12.90 29.68
CA HIS A 20 -29.03 -14.08 30.51
C HIS A 20 -29.04 -13.76 32.02
N PHE A 21 -28.86 -12.50 32.41
CA PHE A 21 -28.70 -12.05 33.81
C PHE A 21 -29.82 -11.08 34.26
N VAL A 22 -31.06 -11.24 33.76
CA VAL A 22 -32.22 -10.39 34.13
C VAL A 22 -32.47 -10.36 35.64
N LYS A 23 -32.31 -11.51 36.31
CA LYS A 23 -32.56 -11.62 37.75
C LYS A 23 -31.54 -10.81 38.55
N GLU A 24 -30.27 -10.97 38.21
CA GLU A 24 -29.14 -10.27 38.81
C GLU A 24 -29.23 -8.76 38.58
N TYR A 25 -29.69 -8.34 37.39
CA TYR A 25 -29.99 -6.94 37.12
C TYR A 25 -31.07 -6.37 38.06
N LYS A 26 -32.19 -7.08 38.24
CA LYS A 26 -33.26 -6.64 39.16
C LYS A 26 -32.76 -6.54 40.60
N GLU A 27 -32.01 -7.53 41.07
CA GLU A 27 -31.40 -7.52 42.40
C GLU A 27 -30.41 -6.36 42.58
N LEU A 28 -29.64 -6.01 41.54
CA LEU A 28 -28.74 -4.86 41.56
C LEU A 28 -29.50 -3.54 41.72
N ILE A 29 -30.58 -3.34 40.97
CA ILE A 29 -31.40 -2.11 41.04
C ILE A 29 -32.03 -1.93 42.43
N GLU A 30 -32.52 -3.00 43.05
CA GLU A 30 -33.05 -2.96 44.42
C GLU A 30 -31.97 -2.53 45.41
N LYS A 31 -30.77 -3.10 45.31
CA LYS A 31 -29.63 -2.75 46.17
C LYS A 31 -29.13 -1.32 45.94
N ILE A 32 -29.15 -0.84 44.70
CA ILE A 32 -28.79 0.54 44.34
C ILE A 32 -29.80 1.53 44.94
N SER A 33 -31.10 1.20 44.87
CA SER A 33 -32.18 2.05 45.42
C SER A 33 -32.10 2.20 46.95
N GLY A 34 -31.42 1.27 47.63
CA GLY A 34 -31.15 1.33 49.07
C GLY A 34 -29.92 2.14 49.49
N LEU A 35 -29.16 2.73 48.55
CA LEU A 35 -28.00 3.56 48.87
C LEU A 35 -28.44 4.95 49.36
N GLN A 36 -28.27 5.25 50.65
CA GLN A 36 -28.60 6.55 51.25
C GLN A 36 -27.33 7.33 51.61
N MET A 37 -27.01 8.40 50.85
CA MET A 37 -26.06 9.44 51.25
C MET A 37 -26.42 10.77 50.58
N ASP A 38 -26.40 11.88 51.31
CA ASP A 38 -26.76 13.19 50.76
C ASP A 38 -25.52 13.94 50.25
N THR A 39 -25.11 13.65 49.00
CA THR A 39 -24.01 14.37 48.33
C THR A 39 -24.40 14.77 46.90
N PRO A 40 -23.97 15.96 46.41
CA PRO A 40 -24.26 16.40 45.03
C PRO A 40 -23.76 15.43 43.95
N ARG A 41 -22.71 14.66 44.23
CA ARG A 41 -22.16 13.63 43.33
C ARG A 41 -23.04 12.40 43.26
N LEU A 42 -23.61 11.95 44.39
CA LEU A 42 -24.57 10.84 44.38
C LEU A 42 -25.82 11.20 43.58
N ASN A 43 -26.29 12.44 43.65
CA ASN A 43 -27.42 12.90 42.82
C ASN A 43 -27.14 12.81 41.32
N ARG A 44 -25.92 13.13 40.88
CA ARG A 44 -25.49 12.94 39.49
C ARG A 44 -25.44 11.46 39.10
N MET A 45 -24.87 10.62 39.96
CA MET A 45 -24.80 9.17 39.75
C MET A 45 -26.21 8.56 39.63
N SER A 46 -27.14 8.96 40.50
CA SER A 46 -28.54 8.54 40.46
C SER A 46 -29.26 8.95 39.17
N GLN A 47 -28.96 10.14 38.63
CA GLN A 47 -29.52 10.56 37.33
C GLN A 47 -29.06 9.67 36.18
N GLU A 48 -27.78 9.28 36.13
CA GLU A 48 -27.28 8.36 35.10
C GLU A 48 -27.86 6.94 35.26
N ILE A 49 -28.03 6.46 36.49
CA ILE A 49 -28.67 5.17 36.79
C ILE A 49 -30.13 5.16 36.30
N ILE A 50 -30.88 6.25 36.52
CA ILE A 50 -32.26 6.39 36.03
C ILE A 50 -32.30 6.30 34.50
N LYS A 51 -31.40 7.01 33.80
CA LYS A 51 -31.29 6.95 32.33
C LYS A 51 -31.04 5.53 31.82
N ILE A 52 -30.17 4.76 32.49
CA ILE A 52 -29.90 3.37 32.11
C ILE A 52 -31.15 2.49 32.31
N LYS A 53 -31.87 2.69 33.42
CA LYS A 53 -33.08 1.95 33.75
C LYS A 53 -34.19 2.19 32.71
N GLU A 54 -34.36 3.43 32.28
CA GLU A 54 -35.38 3.88 31.32
C GLU A 54 -35.00 3.61 29.85
N ASN A 55 -33.79 3.12 29.58
CA ASN A 55 -33.37 2.82 28.22
C ASN A 55 -33.85 1.43 27.77
N ASP A 56 -34.89 1.39 26.94
CA ASP A 56 -35.46 0.16 26.40
C ASP A 56 -34.62 -0.51 25.30
N SER A 57 -33.62 0.19 24.75
CA SER A 57 -32.73 -0.37 23.73
C SER A 57 -31.59 -1.24 24.28
N LEU A 58 -31.39 -1.24 25.61
CA LEU A 58 -30.35 -2.03 26.27
C LEU A 58 -30.94 -3.33 26.84
N SER A 59 -30.28 -4.46 26.57
CA SER A 59 -30.55 -5.72 27.27
C SER A 59 -30.18 -5.63 28.75
N SER A 60 -30.64 -6.59 29.55
CA SER A 60 -30.37 -6.65 30.99
C SER A 60 -28.87 -6.75 31.28
N ASP A 61 -28.14 -7.54 30.48
CA ASP A 61 -26.69 -7.71 30.64
C ASP A 61 -25.95 -6.42 30.27
N ALA A 62 -26.40 -5.72 29.21
CA ALA A 62 -25.89 -4.41 28.84
C ALA A 62 -26.16 -3.36 29.94
N LYS A 63 -27.32 -3.41 30.59
CA LYS A 63 -27.67 -2.54 31.72
C LYS A 63 -26.76 -2.79 32.92
N ILE A 64 -26.42 -4.05 33.23
CA ILE A 64 -25.44 -4.36 34.30
C ILE A 64 -24.08 -3.71 33.99
N MET A 65 -23.59 -3.81 32.75
CA MET A 65 -22.33 -3.17 32.35
C MET A 65 -22.38 -1.65 32.46
N ALA A 66 -23.46 -1.04 31.97
CA ALA A 66 -23.65 0.41 32.04
C ALA A 66 -23.71 0.90 33.49
N LEU A 67 -24.35 0.15 34.39
CA LEU A 67 -24.36 0.46 35.82
C LEU A 67 -22.94 0.42 36.40
N LEU A 68 -22.18 -0.66 36.14
CA LEU A 68 -20.80 -0.74 36.61
C LEU A 68 -19.95 0.44 36.11
N ASP A 69 -20.11 0.83 34.85
CA ASP A 69 -19.39 1.97 34.27
C ASP A 69 -19.67 3.30 34.98
N VAL A 70 -20.92 3.53 35.41
CA VAL A 70 -21.30 4.71 36.19
C VAL A 70 -20.57 4.73 37.54
N PHE A 71 -20.56 3.62 38.27
CA PHE A 71 -19.85 3.52 39.55
C PHE A 71 -18.34 3.72 39.37
N VAL A 72 -17.77 3.11 38.34
CA VAL A 72 -16.35 3.20 38.00
C VAL A 72 -15.94 4.63 37.64
N SER A 73 -16.73 5.29 36.80
CA SER A 73 -16.47 6.66 36.36
C SER A 73 -16.50 7.62 37.55
N GLU A 74 -17.48 7.50 38.44
CA GLU A 74 -17.54 8.34 39.64
C GLU A 74 -16.38 8.05 40.60
N TYR A 75 -16.00 6.78 40.78
CA TYR A 75 -14.82 6.41 41.58
C TYR A 75 -13.53 7.05 41.05
N ALA A 76 -13.32 7.06 39.73
CA ALA A 76 -12.16 7.69 39.11
C ALA A 76 -12.10 9.21 39.38
N VAL A 77 -13.24 9.89 39.40
CA VAL A 77 -13.30 11.32 39.75
C VAL A 77 -13.03 11.53 41.25
N ILE A 78 -13.48 10.62 42.11
CA ILE A 78 -13.23 10.68 43.57
C ILE A 78 -11.76 10.45 43.89
N LEU A 79 -11.05 9.57 43.17
CA LEU A 79 -9.62 9.33 43.39
C LEU A 79 -8.77 10.60 43.29
N ASN A 80 -9.18 11.56 42.45
CA ASN A 80 -8.51 12.84 42.28
C ASN A 80 -8.98 13.94 43.25
N SER A 81 -9.85 13.62 44.20
CA SER A 81 -10.41 14.55 45.18
C SER A 81 -9.75 14.44 46.56
N PHE A 82 -9.98 15.43 47.43
CA PHE A 82 -9.47 15.42 48.80
C PHE A 82 -10.05 14.21 49.58
N GLY A 83 -9.17 13.32 50.06
CA GLY A 83 -9.55 12.05 50.70
C GLY A 83 -9.54 10.83 49.77
N GLY A 84 -9.57 11.03 48.44
CA GLY A 84 -9.37 9.98 47.43
C GLY A 84 -10.19 8.70 47.67
N SER A 85 -9.53 7.54 47.52
CA SER A 85 -10.11 6.22 47.76
C SER A 85 -10.59 5.97 49.20
N TYR A 86 -10.17 6.80 50.16
CA TYR A 86 -10.51 6.68 51.58
C TYR A 86 -11.64 7.63 52.01
N SER A 87 -12.18 8.42 51.09
CA SER A 87 -13.42 9.16 51.33
C SER A 87 -14.58 8.19 51.62
N GLU A 88 -15.60 8.66 52.33
CA GLU A 88 -16.79 7.85 52.66
C GLU A 88 -17.48 7.35 51.38
N LEU A 89 -17.70 8.24 50.40
CA LEU A 89 -18.27 7.90 49.10
C LEU A 89 -17.35 6.98 48.28
N GLY A 90 -16.03 7.21 48.31
CA GLY A 90 -15.05 6.34 47.63
C GLY A 90 -15.03 4.92 48.20
N THR A 91 -15.12 4.79 49.53
CA THR A 91 -15.19 3.51 50.24
C THR A 91 -16.52 2.80 49.94
N LEU A 92 -17.63 3.54 49.92
CA LEU A 92 -18.95 3.01 49.57
C LEU A 92 -18.95 2.44 48.15
N ILE A 93 -18.49 3.20 47.16
CA ILE A 93 -18.45 2.75 45.75
C ILE A 93 -17.54 1.54 45.58
N LYS A 94 -16.35 1.56 46.20
CA LYS A 94 -15.40 0.44 46.15
C LYS A 94 -16.00 -0.84 46.73
N ASN A 95 -16.64 -0.75 47.90
CA ASN A 95 -17.28 -1.89 48.56
C ASN A 95 -18.49 -2.39 47.77
N PHE A 96 -19.28 -1.48 47.20
CA PHE A 96 -20.42 -1.84 46.36
C PHE A 96 -19.98 -2.61 45.11
N CYS A 97 -18.96 -2.11 44.41
CA CYS A 97 -18.37 -2.78 43.24
C CYS A 97 -17.83 -4.17 43.59
N SER A 98 -17.09 -4.26 44.69
CA SER A 98 -16.50 -5.52 45.12
C SER A 98 -17.55 -6.55 45.56
N LYS A 99 -18.68 -6.14 46.13
CA LYS A 99 -19.69 -7.05 46.70
C LYS A 99 -20.75 -7.47 45.68
N ASN A 100 -21.19 -6.55 44.82
CA ASN A 100 -22.35 -6.77 43.96
C ASN A 100 -21.97 -7.06 42.51
N PHE A 101 -20.93 -6.41 41.99
CA PHE A 101 -20.40 -6.71 40.66
C PHE A 101 -19.27 -7.75 40.71
N GLY A 102 -18.60 -7.89 41.86
CA GLY A 102 -17.42 -8.74 42.00
C GLY A 102 -16.18 -8.13 41.34
N VAL A 103 -16.08 -6.79 41.36
CA VAL A 103 -14.96 -6.04 40.78
C VAL A 103 -14.25 -5.24 41.86
N GLU A 104 -12.94 -5.46 42.02
CA GLU A 104 -12.10 -4.65 42.90
C GLU A 104 -11.58 -3.43 42.13
N LEU A 105 -11.89 -2.24 42.65
CA LEU A 105 -11.38 -0.97 42.11
C LEU A 105 -10.03 -0.62 42.73
N GLY A 106 -8.99 -0.53 41.90
CA GLY A 106 -7.63 -0.13 42.27
C GLY A 106 -7.37 1.37 42.11
N LYS A 107 -6.09 1.77 42.24
CA LYS A 107 -5.67 3.14 41.90
C LYS A 107 -5.66 3.26 40.37
N ALA A 108 -6.66 3.98 39.84
CA ALA A 108 -6.84 4.47 38.47
C ALA A 108 -5.88 3.94 37.36
N PRO A 109 -6.36 3.12 36.40
CA PRO A 109 -7.52 2.25 36.43
C PRO A 109 -7.06 0.79 36.33
N LEU A 110 -6.66 0.21 37.46
CA LEU A 110 -6.46 -1.24 37.55
C LEU A 110 -7.72 -1.86 38.15
N TYR A 111 -8.39 -2.69 37.36
CA TYR A 111 -9.52 -3.51 37.81
C TYR A 111 -9.03 -4.91 38.15
N ARG A 112 -9.71 -5.57 39.08
CA ARG A 112 -9.60 -7.01 39.24
C ARG A 112 -10.99 -7.62 39.30
N ILE A 113 -11.26 -8.54 38.38
CA ILE A 113 -12.52 -9.29 38.33
C ILE A 113 -12.35 -10.52 39.22
N LYS A 114 -13.19 -10.65 40.24
CA LYS A 114 -13.16 -11.80 41.16
C LYS A 114 -13.64 -13.07 40.44
N PRO A 115 -13.02 -14.24 40.66
CA PRO A 115 -13.41 -15.48 39.99
C PRO A 115 -14.88 -15.87 40.18
N ASP A 116 -15.44 -15.56 41.36
CA ASP A 116 -16.82 -15.83 41.79
C ASP A 116 -17.75 -14.60 41.63
N GLY A 117 -17.27 -13.53 41.01
CA GLY A 117 -18.00 -12.30 40.81
C GLY A 117 -19.02 -12.38 39.68
N LEU A 118 -20.10 -11.60 39.79
CA LEU A 118 -21.11 -11.47 38.73
C LEU A 118 -20.49 -11.17 37.36
N MET A 119 -19.51 -10.25 37.32
CA MET A 119 -18.82 -9.90 36.08
C MET A 119 -18.07 -11.09 35.46
N MET A 120 -17.48 -11.97 36.28
CA MET A 120 -16.81 -13.17 35.75
C MET A 120 -17.82 -14.19 35.23
N HIS A 121 -19.00 -14.26 35.84
CA HIS A 121 -20.08 -15.13 35.36
C HIS A 121 -20.58 -14.66 33.99
N ILE A 122 -20.81 -13.36 33.84
CA ILE A 122 -21.17 -12.75 32.54
C ILE A 122 -20.05 -12.99 31.50
N PHE A 123 -18.78 -12.86 31.89
CA PHE A 123 -17.65 -13.19 31.02
C PHE A 123 -17.65 -14.63 30.52
N ASN A 124 -17.80 -15.57 31.45
CA ASN A 124 -17.73 -16.99 31.12
C ASN A 124 -18.92 -17.42 30.28
N ASP A 125 -20.10 -16.84 30.51
CA ASP A 125 -21.30 -17.12 29.73
C ASP A 125 -21.14 -16.70 28.26
N GLN A 126 -20.60 -15.50 28.04
CA GLN A 126 -20.30 -15.00 26.69
C GLN A 126 -19.26 -15.83 25.95
N ILE A 127 -18.26 -16.36 26.67
CA ILE A 127 -17.24 -17.23 26.07
C ILE A 127 -17.78 -18.66 25.86
N ARG A 128 -18.72 -19.14 26.69
CA ARG A 128 -19.26 -20.51 26.64
C ARG A 128 -20.36 -20.69 25.60
N ALA A 129 -21.10 -19.64 25.25
CA ALA A 129 -22.12 -19.67 24.20
C ALA A 129 -21.59 -20.14 22.83
N GLU A 130 -20.26 -20.11 22.61
CA GLU A 130 -19.59 -20.61 21.40
C GLU A 130 -19.02 -22.04 21.54
N SER A 131 -19.06 -22.65 22.72
CA SER A 131 -18.53 -24.02 22.95
C SER A 131 -19.56 -25.13 22.69
N GLN A 132 -20.80 -24.79 22.32
CA GLN A 132 -21.77 -25.78 21.86
C GLN A 132 -21.43 -26.17 20.42
N GLU A 133 -20.74 -27.31 20.29
CA GLU A 133 -20.73 -28.09 19.06
C GLU A 133 -22.18 -28.23 18.55
N ILE A 134 -22.37 -27.89 17.28
CA ILE A 134 -23.56 -28.27 16.54
C ILE A 134 -23.57 -29.81 16.51
N GLU A 135 -24.31 -30.44 17.43
CA GLU A 135 -24.75 -31.82 17.25
C GLU A 135 -25.70 -31.83 16.04
N GLU A 136 -25.17 -32.12 14.85
CA GLU A 136 -25.97 -32.43 13.67
C GLU A 136 -26.69 -33.78 13.89
N GLU A 137 -27.89 -33.75 14.47
CA GLU A 137 -28.91 -34.75 14.12
C GLU A 137 -29.45 -34.41 12.71
N SER A 138 -28.72 -34.83 11.67
CA SER A 138 -29.22 -34.81 10.29
C SER A 138 -29.21 -36.22 9.70
N LEU A 139 -30.40 -36.77 9.50
CA LEU A 139 -30.68 -38.11 8.94
C LEU A 139 -30.45 -38.20 7.41
N LEU A 140 -29.57 -37.40 6.83
CA LEU A 140 -29.25 -37.45 5.40
C LEU A 140 -27.75 -37.31 5.14
N PRO A 141 -27.19 -38.03 4.14
CA PRO A 141 -25.77 -37.99 3.86
C PRO A 141 -25.34 -36.58 3.41
N PRO A 142 -24.14 -36.12 3.81
CA PRO A 142 -23.72 -34.74 3.60
C PRO A 142 -23.57 -34.42 2.10
N ILE A 143 -24.20 -33.32 1.68
CA ILE A 143 -24.01 -32.71 0.38
C ILE A 143 -22.58 -32.17 0.32
N ARG A 144 -21.74 -32.74 -0.56
CA ARG A 144 -20.40 -32.23 -0.83
C ARG A 144 -20.49 -30.83 -1.45
N ARG A 145 -20.21 -29.78 -0.66
CA ARG A 145 -19.95 -28.44 -1.17
C ARG A 145 -18.65 -28.47 -1.99
N ARG A 146 -18.74 -28.14 -3.28
CA ARG A 146 -17.55 -27.80 -4.10
C ARG A 146 -16.96 -26.50 -3.56
N THR A 147 -15.75 -26.59 -3.07
CA THR A 147 -14.89 -25.46 -2.69
C THR A 147 -14.36 -24.83 -3.97
N THR A 148 -14.73 -23.59 -4.25
CA THR A 148 -13.99 -22.73 -5.19
C THR A 148 -12.74 -22.21 -4.48
N GLU A 149 -11.61 -22.36 -5.15
CA GLU A 149 -10.25 -22.28 -4.61
C GLU A 149 -9.88 -20.87 -4.12
N LEU A 150 -9.76 -20.71 -2.81
CA LEU A 150 -8.84 -19.76 -2.18
C LEU A 150 -7.51 -20.50 -2.00
N GLY A 151 -6.43 -19.92 -2.55
CA GLY A 151 -5.06 -20.45 -2.46
C GLY A 151 -4.73 -20.96 -1.06
N SER A 152 -4.28 -22.21 -1.02
CA SER A 152 -4.16 -23.06 0.17
C SER A 152 -3.38 -22.43 1.33
N VAL A 153 -4.11 -22.04 2.38
CA VAL A 153 -3.61 -22.08 3.76
C VAL A 153 -3.55 -23.54 4.18
N SER A 154 -2.37 -24.03 4.56
CA SER A 154 -2.17 -25.40 5.07
C SER A 154 -2.93 -25.58 6.39
N LYS A 155 -4.14 -26.14 6.31
CA LYS A 155 -4.87 -26.71 7.45
C LYS A 155 -4.22 -28.04 7.83
N SER A 156 -3.76 -28.18 9.06
CA SER A 156 -3.47 -29.48 9.67
C SER A 156 -4.52 -29.76 10.73
N GLU A 157 -5.26 -30.85 10.53
CA GLU A 157 -6.35 -31.36 11.36
C GLU A 157 -5.93 -31.79 12.78
N PRO A 158 -6.91 -31.92 13.70
CA PRO A 158 -6.70 -32.15 15.13
C PRO A 158 -6.63 -33.64 15.47
N ILE A 159 -5.89 -33.98 16.53
CA ILE A 159 -6.10 -35.21 17.28
C ILE A 159 -6.13 -34.86 18.77
N LEU A 160 -7.31 -35.00 19.37
CA LEU A 160 -7.52 -35.07 20.81
C LEU A 160 -6.93 -36.38 21.33
N SER A 161 -5.86 -36.30 22.14
CA SER A 161 -5.75 -37.07 23.38
C SER A 161 -4.71 -36.44 24.29
N VAL A 162 -5.09 -36.26 25.55
CA VAL A 162 -4.29 -35.66 26.61
C VAL A 162 -3.16 -36.63 26.99
N GLN A 163 -1.93 -36.34 26.56
CA GLN A 163 -0.73 -36.73 27.28
C GLN A 163 0.09 -35.47 27.53
N MET A 164 0.46 -35.23 28.79
CA MET A 164 1.38 -34.14 29.17
C MET A 164 2.74 -34.38 28.50
N GLU A 165 2.94 -33.83 27.30
CA GLU A 165 4.26 -33.71 26.72
C GLU A 165 5.01 -32.57 27.42
N SER A 166 6.21 -32.90 27.91
CA SER A 166 7.15 -31.95 28.49
C SER A 166 7.38 -30.78 27.54
N ARG A 167 7.04 -29.57 28.01
CA ARG A 167 7.24 -28.31 27.28
C ARG A 167 8.67 -28.22 26.72
N PRO A 168 8.88 -28.19 25.39
CA PRO A 168 10.17 -27.75 24.85
C PRO A 168 10.24 -26.24 25.09
N ARG A 169 11.02 -25.84 26.09
CA ARG A 169 11.42 -24.44 26.29
C ARG A 169 12.12 -23.98 25.01
N VAL A 170 11.56 -22.97 24.35
CA VAL A 170 12.28 -22.22 23.32
C VAL A 170 13.43 -21.49 24.02
N SER A 171 14.62 -22.10 23.97
CA SER A 171 15.86 -21.47 24.40
C SER A 171 16.58 -20.89 23.19
N SER A 172 17.23 -19.76 23.42
CA SER A 172 18.16 -19.10 22.51
C SER A 172 19.19 -20.09 21.99
N SER A 173 19.28 -20.23 20.65
CA SER A 173 20.43 -20.76 19.91
C SER A 173 21.18 -21.94 20.54
N LEU A 174 20.91 -23.17 20.06
CA LEU A 174 21.65 -24.42 20.35
C LEU A 174 21.72 -24.81 21.84
N SER A 175 20.83 -25.70 22.30
CA SER A 175 21.09 -26.46 23.54
C SER A 175 20.59 -27.91 23.47
N ILE A 176 20.77 -28.57 22.33
CA ILE A 176 20.95 -30.02 22.30
C ILE A 176 22.08 -30.30 21.30
N LEU A 177 23.31 -29.97 21.71
CA LEU A 177 24.57 -30.67 21.43
C LEU A 177 25.73 -29.80 21.95
N ASP A 178 26.36 -30.33 22.98
CA ASP A 178 27.67 -30.05 23.58
C ASP A 178 27.91 -28.80 24.46
N THR A 179 28.36 -29.18 25.65
CA THR A 179 28.94 -28.50 26.81
C THR A 179 30.16 -27.65 26.50
N GLU A 180 30.30 -26.56 27.28
CA GLU A 180 31.55 -25.86 27.59
C GLU A 180 32.37 -25.35 26.39
N THR A 181 31.93 -24.28 25.72
CA THR A 181 32.79 -23.21 25.16
C THR A 181 31.92 -22.08 24.59
N GLU A 182 32.32 -20.83 24.89
CA GLU A 182 31.71 -19.53 24.52
C GLU A 182 30.39 -19.51 23.72
N GLU A 183 29.32 -19.02 24.36
CA GLU A 183 28.04 -18.72 23.73
C GLU A 183 28.16 -17.64 22.63
N ILE A 184 28.49 -18.02 21.40
CA ILE A 184 28.42 -17.12 20.23
C ILE A 184 26.96 -17.07 19.73
N GLY A 185 26.10 -16.47 20.56
CA GLY A 185 24.68 -16.26 20.28
C GLY A 185 24.41 -14.96 19.52
N GLN A 186 23.13 -14.58 19.38
CA GLN A 186 22.77 -13.29 18.78
C GLN A 186 23.48 -12.11 19.46
N PHE A 187 23.72 -12.20 20.77
CA PHE A 187 24.47 -11.22 21.55
C PHE A 187 25.87 -10.90 20.99
N THR A 188 26.54 -11.84 20.34
CA THR A 188 27.91 -11.63 19.81
C THR A 188 27.92 -10.89 18.48
N VAL A 189 26.91 -11.10 17.62
CA VAL A 189 26.65 -10.26 16.42
C VAL A 189 26.36 -8.84 16.84
N ARG A 190 25.62 -8.72 17.94
CA ARG A 190 25.37 -7.44 18.58
C ARG A 190 26.64 -6.82 19.15
N LYS A 191 27.85 -7.37 19.10
CA LYS A 191 29.05 -6.63 19.55
C LYS A 191 30.03 -6.30 18.44
N THR A 192 29.88 -6.92 17.27
CA THR A 192 30.95 -6.96 16.26
C THR A 192 30.36 -6.78 14.86
N LYS A 193 30.56 -5.59 14.27
CA LYS A 193 29.99 -5.20 12.96
C LYS A 193 30.42 -6.08 11.78
N GLU A 194 31.50 -6.83 11.93
CA GLU A 194 32.08 -7.70 10.91
C GLU A 194 31.37 -9.06 10.79
N LEU A 195 30.52 -9.39 11.77
CA LEU A 195 29.81 -10.66 11.81
C LEU A 195 28.53 -10.61 10.97
N THR A 196 28.32 -11.65 10.18
CA THR A 196 27.11 -11.89 9.39
C THR A 196 26.45 -13.21 9.80
N ARG A 197 25.21 -13.40 9.33
CA ARG A 197 24.46 -14.66 9.48
C ARG A 197 24.37 -15.46 8.18
N LEU A 198 25.01 -14.99 7.10
CA LEU A 198 24.94 -15.64 5.79
C LEU A 198 25.32 -17.13 5.87
N GLY A 199 24.44 -18.03 5.47
CA GLY A 199 24.69 -19.47 5.51
C GLY A 199 24.55 -20.13 6.89
N SER A 200 24.06 -19.41 7.91
CA SER A 200 23.80 -19.95 9.26
C SER A 200 22.32 -20.27 9.49
N MET A 201 22.04 -21.07 10.51
CA MET A 201 20.67 -21.28 11.00
C MET A 201 20.18 -20.09 11.84
N PHE A 202 18.89 -19.76 11.72
CA PHE A 202 18.19 -18.84 12.61
C PHE A 202 17.05 -19.56 13.33
N GLY A 203 17.29 -19.91 14.58
CA GLY A 203 16.43 -20.86 15.29
C GLY A 203 16.44 -22.25 14.64
N ALA A 204 15.44 -23.07 14.98
CA ALA A 204 15.33 -24.44 14.47
C ALA A 204 14.59 -24.55 13.12
N LYS A 205 14.00 -23.45 12.64
CA LYS A 205 13.03 -23.47 11.55
C LYS A 205 13.41 -22.61 10.35
N GLN A 206 14.49 -21.82 10.44
CA GLN A 206 14.85 -20.90 9.37
C GLN A 206 16.34 -20.95 9.03
N PHE A 207 16.64 -20.76 7.74
CA PHE A 207 17.99 -20.70 7.20
C PHE A 207 18.30 -19.33 6.63
N CYS A 208 19.42 -18.72 7.04
CA CYS A 208 19.84 -17.41 6.57
C CYS A 208 20.56 -17.52 5.23
N TYR A 209 19.94 -17.06 4.15
CA TYR A 209 20.48 -17.26 2.80
C TYR A 209 21.06 -15.99 2.16
N ALA A 210 20.81 -14.80 2.72
CA ALA A 210 21.34 -13.54 2.18
C ALA A 210 21.45 -12.44 3.25
N LYS A 211 22.20 -11.38 2.93
CA LYS A 211 22.18 -10.12 3.69
C LYS A 211 20.97 -9.26 3.28
N LYS A 212 20.55 -8.33 4.15
CA LYS A 212 19.55 -7.31 3.80
C LYS A 212 20.04 -6.46 2.62
N PRO A 213 19.21 -6.18 1.60
CA PRO A 213 19.56 -5.28 0.50
C PRO A 213 19.52 -3.84 1.00
N SER A 214 20.52 -3.03 0.64
CA SER A 214 20.50 -1.57 0.83
C SER A 214 20.23 -1.10 2.28
N GLY A 215 20.22 0.23 2.49
CA GLY A 215 19.83 0.86 3.76
C GLY A 215 20.97 1.06 4.78
N VAL A 216 20.66 1.88 5.79
CA VAL A 216 21.62 2.30 6.83
C VAL A 216 21.73 1.25 7.95
N GLU A 217 20.71 0.42 8.12
CA GLU A 217 20.60 -0.54 9.22
C GLU A 217 20.97 -1.97 8.80
N PRO A 218 21.78 -2.69 9.60
CA PRO A 218 22.14 -4.07 9.33
C PRO A 218 20.94 -5.02 9.40
N GLY A 219 21.02 -6.12 8.66
CA GLY A 219 19.98 -7.15 8.63
C GLY A 219 20.34 -8.34 7.74
N PHE A 220 19.47 -9.35 7.72
CA PHE A 220 19.66 -10.58 6.96
C PHE A 220 18.33 -11.10 6.43
N ARG A 221 18.38 -12.01 5.46
CA ARG A 221 17.21 -12.72 4.94
C ARG A 221 17.28 -14.17 5.36
N ALA A 222 16.14 -14.69 5.81
CA ALA A 222 15.98 -16.08 6.18
C ALA A 222 14.77 -16.70 5.47
N ILE A 223 14.84 -17.99 5.19
CA ILE A 223 13.77 -18.78 4.57
C ILE A 223 13.24 -19.81 5.57
N ASP A 224 11.92 -20.02 5.58
CA ASP A 224 11.30 -21.07 6.38
C ASP A 224 11.62 -22.46 5.82
N LEU A 225 12.03 -23.36 6.71
CA LEU A 225 12.32 -24.76 6.38
C LEU A 225 11.03 -25.57 6.38
N ASP A 226 10.11 -25.27 5.46
CA ASP A 226 8.82 -25.96 5.32
C ASP A 226 8.84 -27.02 4.21
N LYS A 227 7.67 -27.63 3.94
CA LYS A 227 7.54 -28.67 2.91
C LYS A 227 7.97 -28.17 1.53
N LEU A 228 7.61 -26.94 1.18
CA LEU A 228 7.90 -26.37 -0.13
C LEU A 228 9.39 -26.06 -0.27
N PHE A 229 10.02 -25.54 0.78
CA PHE A 229 11.46 -25.38 0.83
C PHE A 229 12.19 -26.70 0.55
N PHE A 230 11.79 -27.81 1.19
CA PHE A 230 12.44 -29.09 0.97
C PHE A 230 12.16 -29.70 -0.41
N GLN A 231 11.06 -29.34 -1.07
CA GLN A 231 10.81 -29.71 -2.47
C GLN A 231 11.75 -28.96 -3.41
N GLU A 232 11.90 -27.65 -3.21
CA GLU A 232 12.82 -26.82 -3.96
C GLU A 232 14.29 -27.23 -3.72
N LEU A 233 14.64 -27.55 -2.47
CA LEU A 233 15.98 -27.99 -2.10
C LEU A 233 16.37 -29.31 -2.79
N ASP A 234 15.44 -30.25 -2.98
CA ASP A 234 15.73 -31.49 -3.73
C ASP A 234 16.02 -31.21 -5.22
N SER A 235 15.38 -30.19 -5.79
CA SER A 235 15.66 -29.70 -7.15
C SER A 235 17.03 -29.01 -7.23
N ILE A 236 17.35 -28.13 -6.28
CA ILE A 236 18.65 -27.44 -6.18
C ILE A 236 19.79 -28.45 -6.04
N LEU A 237 19.61 -29.49 -5.22
CA LEU A 237 20.63 -30.52 -4.99
C LEU A 237 20.63 -31.62 -6.09
N ALA A 238 19.85 -31.48 -7.16
CA ALA A 238 19.83 -32.44 -8.26
C ALA A 238 21.22 -32.58 -8.91
N ALA A 239 21.57 -33.80 -9.36
CA ALA A 239 22.90 -34.08 -9.88
C ALA A 239 23.25 -33.20 -11.10
N GLU A 240 22.27 -32.88 -11.94
CA GLU A 240 22.40 -31.94 -13.06
C GLU A 240 22.60 -30.47 -12.66
N HIS A 241 22.21 -30.06 -11.45
CA HIS A 241 22.29 -28.68 -10.97
C HIS A 241 23.49 -28.43 -10.05
N LEU A 242 24.19 -29.49 -9.59
CA LEU A 242 25.37 -29.33 -8.75
C LEU A 242 26.50 -28.63 -9.51
N PRO A 243 27.23 -27.72 -8.84
CA PRO A 243 28.27 -26.91 -9.47
C PRO A 243 29.47 -27.76 -9.90
N SER A 244 30.19 -27.31 -10.93
CA SER A 244 31.44 -27.93 -11.37
C SER A 244 32.53 -27.83 -10.31
N SER A 245 33.52 -28.74 -10.38
CA SER A 245 34.68 -28.76 -9.47
C SER A 245 35.51 -27.47 -9.49
N GLU A 246 35.40 -26.67 -10.56
CA GLU A 246 36.01 -25.33 -10.68
C GLU A 246 35.34 -24.29 -9.76
N ARG A 247 34.05 -24.45 -9.43
CA ARG A 247 33.28 -23.51 -8.60
C ARG A 247 33.17 -23.95 -7.14
N VAL A 248 33.07 -25.25 -6.88
CA VAL A 248 33.00 -25.83 -5.53
C VAL A 248 33.90 -27.06 -5.48
N PRO A 249 34.82 -27.17 -4.50
CA PRO A 249 35.70 -28.32 -4.38
C PRO A 249 34.94 -29.65 -4.29
N ASP A 250 35.47 -30.72 -4.90
CA ASP A 250 34.80 -32.03 -4.95
C ASP A 250 34.41 -32.58 -3.57
N LYS A 251 35.22 -32.29 -2.54
CA LYS A 251 34.94 -32.68 -1.15
C LYS A 251 33.67 -32.02 -0.61
N GLU A 252 33.38 -30.77 -0.97
CA GLU A 252 32.15 -30.07 -0.57
C GLU A 252 30.95 -30.49 -1.43
N ARG A 253 31.19 -30.77 -2.71
CA ARG A 253 30.18 -31.32 -3.61
C ARG A 253 29.67 -32.68 -3.13
N LEU A 254 30.55 -33.58 -2.68
CA LEU A 254 30.18 -34.86 -2.07
C LEU A 254 29.30 -34.68 -0.81
N LYS A 255 29.59 -33.67 0.01
CA LYS A 255 28.77 -33.38 1.19
C LYS A 255 27.37 -32.89 0.83
N LEU A 256 27.22 -32.10 -0.24
CA LEU A 256 25.91 -31.67 -0.74
C LEU A 256 25.09 -32.85 -1.31
N ILE A 257 25.75 -33.81 -1.98
CA ILE A 257 25.13 -35.06 -2.41
C ILE A 257 24.65 -35.86 -1.19
N GLN A 258 25.51 -36.01 -0.18
CA GLN A 258 25.17 -36.72 1.05
C GLN A 258 23.99 -36.07 1.78
N LEU A 259 23.94 -34.73 1.87
CA LEU A 259 22.81 -34.00 2.43
C LEU A 259 21.50 -34.37 1.71
N ARG A 260 21.52 -34.46 0.37
CA ARG A 260 20.33 -34.83 -0.40
C ARG A 260 19.86 -36.24 -0.07
N ASP A 261 20.80 -37.19 0.01
CA ASP A 261 20.48 -38.58 0.32
C ASP A 261 19.91 -38.73 1.74
N ASP A 262 20.52 -38.04 2.71
CA ASP A 262 20.04 -38.00 4.11
C ASP A 262 18.62 -37.40 4.19
N LEU A 263 18.34 -36.33 3.42
CA LEU A 263 17.01 -35.73 3.36
C LEU A 263 15.96 -36.62 2.67
N LYS A 264 16.37 -37.47 1.71
CA LYS A 264 15.47 -38.44 1.05
C LYS A 264 15.10 -39.61 1.95
N ASN A 265 16.00 -40.01 2.83
CA ASN A 265 15.78 -41.10 3.80
C ASN A 265 14.79 -40.73 4.91
N VAL A 266 14.35 -39.46 4.96
CA VAL A 266 13.50 -38.92 6.01
C VAL A 266 12.17 -38.42 5.43
N LYS A 267 11.05 -38.88 5.99
CA LYS A 267 9.71 -38.53 5.50
C LYS A 267 9.12 -37.26 6.13
N SER A 268 9.38 -37.03 7.43
CA SER A 268 8.77 -35.91 8.14
C SER A 268 9.54 -34.59 7.94
N VAL A 269 8.83 -33.47 7.85
CA VAL A 269 9.44 -32.14 7.73
C VAL A 269 10.32 -31.82 8.94
N GLU A 270 9.90 -32.22 10.14
CA GLU A 270 10.65 -31.93 11.37
C GLU A 270 12.01 -32.64 11.41
N GLN A 271 12.08 -33.90 11.01
CA GLN A 271 13.36 -34.60 10.91
C GLN A 271 14.22 -34.04 9.77
N LYS A 272 13.63 -33.62 8.64
CA LYS A 272 14.38 -32.93 7.57
C LYS A 272 15.00 -31.63 8.06
N ARG A 273 14.30 -30.87 8.91
CA ARG A 273 14.86 -29.67 9.58
C ARG A 273 16.06 -30.02 10.44
N ILE A 274 15.99 -31.10 11.22
CA ILE A 274 17.11 -31.56 12.06
C ILE A 274 18.31 -31.92 11.19
N VAL A 275 18.13 -32.75 10.16
CA VAL A 275 19.20 -33.15 9.22
C VAL A 275 19.84 -31.93 8.58
N PHE A 276 19.03 -31.03 8.04
CA PHE A 276 19.53 -29.80 7.42
C PHE A 276 20.26 -28.89 8.42
N SER A 277 19.72 -28.73 9.64
CA SER A 277 20.35 -27.91 10.69
C SER A 277 21.69 -28.47 11.12
N VAL A 278 21.81 -29.79 11.30
CA VAL A 278 23.06 -30.46 11.64
C VAL A 278 24.09 -30.26 10.54
N PHE A 279 23.68 -30.42 9.28
CA PHE A 279 24.54 -30.16 8.12
C PHE A 279 25.06 -28.73 8.12
N ILE A 280 24.18 -27.72 8.24
CA ILE A 280 24.58 -26.31 8.26
C ILE A 280 25.51 -26.01 9.44
N ASN A 281 25.14 -26.42 10.66
CA ASN A 281 25.94 -26.15 11.86
C ASN A 281 27.32 -26.84 11.84
N SER A 282 27.49 -27.91 11.07
CA SER A 282 28.81 -28.54 10.86
C SER A 282 29.75 -27.72 9.97
N HIS A 283 29.22 -26.80 9.17
CA HIS A 283 29.98 -25.92 8.28
C HIS A 283 30.09 -24.49 8.83
N ILE A 284 28.97 -23.94 9.29
CA ILE A 284 28.85 -22.57 9.76
C ILE A 284 28.11 -22.57 11.09
N LYS A 285 28.84 -22.27 12.17
CA LYS A 285 28.27 -22.16 13.51
C LYS A 285 27.83 -20.73 13.77
N GLY A 286 26.51 -20.51 13.78
CA GLY A 286 25.93 -19.24 14.17
C GLY A 286 26.50 -18.04 13.38
N PRO A 287 26.56 -16.85 14.00
CA PRO A 287 27.12 -15.67 13.37
C PRO A 287 28.65 -15.72 13.26
N HIS A 288 29.20 -15.27 12.12
CA HIS A 288 30.60 -15.46 11.74
C HIS A 288 31.08 -14.34 10.80
N PRO A 289 32.41 -14.11 10.66
CA PRO A 289 32.93 -13.20 9.65
C PRO A 289 32.62 -13.71 8.23
N GLU A 290 32.29 -12.81 7.30
CA GLU A 290 31.90 -13.18 5.92
C GLU A 290 32.94 -14.04 5.20
N SER A 291 34.23 -13.85 5.49
CA SER A 291 35.33 -14.66 4.94
C SER A 291 35.31 -16.14 5.35
N THR A 292 34.46 -16.51 6.31
CA THR A 292 34.37 -17.88 6.87
C THR A 292 33.36 -18.75 6.12
N VAL A 293 32.53 -18.16 5.26
CA VAL A 293 31.51 -18.90 4.50
C VAL A 293 32.21 -19.82 3.49
N VAL A 294 32.06 -21.13 3.68
CA VAL A 294 32.66 -22.13 2.76
C VAL A 294 31.98 -22.09 1.38
N PRO A 295 32.71 -22.34 0.27
CA PRO A 295 32.20 -22.20 -1.09
C PRO A 295 30.88 -22.92 -1.38
N GLY A 296 30.70 -24.15 -0.87
CA GLY A 296 29.50 -24.95 -1.05
C GLY A 296 28.27 -24.36 -0.35
N ILE A 297 28.44 -23.74 0.82
CA ILE A 297 27.36 -23.02 1.51
C ILE A 297 27.07 -21.70 0.81
N GLN A 298 28.10 -20.99 0.34
CA GLN A 298 27.90 -19.77 -0.45
C GLN A 298 27.12 -20.05 -1.74
N TRP A 299 27.43 -21.15 -2.42
CA TRP A 299 26.67 -21.61 -3.58
C TRP A 299 25.21 -21.92 -3.21
N LEU A 300 24.98 -22.71 -2.16
CA LEU A 300 23.63 -23.04 -1.70
C LEU A 300 22.80 -21.78 -1.36
N CYS A 301 23.41 -20.79 -0.70
CA CYS A 301 22.79 -19.51 -0.43
C CYS A 301 22.38 -18.76 -1.71
N ASN A 302 23.22 -18.78 -2.75
CA ASN A 302 22.93 -18.14 -4.02
C ASN A 302 21.78 -18.84 -4.77
N GLU A 303 21.76 -20.16 -4.81
CA GLU A 303 20.67 -20.93 -5.44
C GLU A 303 19.34 -20.71 -4.71
N ILE A 304 19.34 -20.75 -3.37
CA ILE A 304 18.14 -20.44 -2.58
C ILE A 304 17.68 -19.00 -2.83
N LYS A 305 18.60 -18.04 -2.94
CA LYS A 305 18.26 -16.65 -3.27
C LYS A 305 17.58 -16.54 -4.64
N GLU A 306 18.07 -17.26 -5.64
CA GLU A 306 17.44 -17.32 -6.96
C GLU A 306 16.08 -18.03 -6.93
N ALA A 307 15.97 -19.14 -6.21
CA ALA A 307 14.73 -19.89 -6.06
C ALA A 307 13.64 -19.05 -5.38
N VAL A 308 13.98 -18.35 -4.28
CA VAL A 308 13.07 -17.39 -3.63
C VAL A 308 12.62 -16.32 -4.62
N ALA A 309 13.51 -15.80 -5.46
CA ALA A 309 13.14 -14.77 -6.43
C ALA A 309 12.19 -15.27 -7.55
N LYS A 310 12.21 -16.58 -7.86
CA LYS A 310 11.42 -17.20 -8.93
C LYS A 310 10.13 -17.88 -8.42
N ASN A 311 10.11 -18.34 -7.17
CA ASN A 311 9.01 -19.12 -6.59
C ASN A 311 8.31 -18.33 -5.47
N ASN A 312 7.13 -17.79 -5.79
CA ASN A 312 6.30 -16.99 -4.87
C ASN A 312 5.69 -17.80 -3.72
N GLY A 313 5.74 -19.13 -3.75
CA GLY A 313 5.23 -19.97 -2.66
C GLY A 313 6.20 -20.08 -1.48
N LEU A 314 7.49 -19.80 -1.68
CA LEU A 314 8.50 -19.93 -0.64
C LEU A 314 8.36 -18.82 0.41
N SER A 315 8.24 -19.20 1.68
CA SER A 315 8.10 -18.24 2.79
C SER A 315 9.47 -17.68 3.19
N ALA A 316 9.74 -16.44 2.80
CA ALA A 316 10.99 -15.74 3.06
C ALA A 316 10.78 -14.43 3.84
N TRP A 317 11.69 -14.19 4.77
CA TRP A 317 11.67 -13.08 5.71
C TRP A 317 12.96 -12.29 5.63
N MET A 318 12.85 -10.98 5.79
CA MET A 318 13.95 -10.05 5.99
C MET A 318 13.90 -9.58 7.44
N TYR A 319 14.96 -9.81 8.19
CA TYR A 319 15.10 -9.32 9.56
C TYR A 319 15.84 -7.99 9.54
N LYS A 320 15.18 -6.93 10.05
CA LYS A 320 15.83 -5.67 10.35
C LYS A 320 16.37 -5.69 11.79
N LEU A 321 17.34 -4.83 12.06
CA LEU A 321 17.79 -4.49 13.42
C LEU A 321 18.59 -5.61 14.11
N ASP A 322 19.57 -6.22 13.44
CA ASP A 322 20.62 -6.97 14.16
C ASP A 322 21.62 -5.97 14.76
N TYR A 323 21.17 -5.18 15.74
CA TYR A 323 21.94 -4.07 16.29
C TYR A 323 23.23 -4.56 16.96
N ALA A 324 24.37 -4.15 16.42
CA ALA A 324 25.59 -4.05 17.21
C ALA A 324 25.37 -3.07 18.40
N GLU A 325 25.19 -3.57 19.63
CA GLU A 325 25.41 -2.93 20.93
C GLU A 325 26.41 -1.77 20.82
N GLY A 326 25.99 -0.59 21.28
CA GLY A 326 26.78 0.65 21.27
C GLY A 326 26.09 1.86 20.63
N GLN A 327 25.05 1.66 19.80
CA GLN A 327 24.37 2.78 19.12
C GLN A 327 23.10 3.29 19.82
N LYS A 328 22.29 2.40 20.42
CA LYS A 328 21.04 2.75 21.14
C LYS A 328 20.79 1.81 22.31
N ASP A 329 20.11 2.33 23.34
CA ASP A 329 19.63 1.54 24.49
C ASP A 329 18.58 0.48 24.05
N ARG A 330 18.59 -0.72 24.68
CA ARG A 330 17.73 -1.86 24.31
C ARG A 330 16.24 -1.49 24.34
N ILE A 331 15.80 -0.81 25.40
CA ILE A 331 14.39 -0.46 25.58
C ILE A 331 13.98 0.56 24.52
N LYS A 332 14.86 1.53 24.20
CA LYS A 332 14.63 2.47 23.09
C LYS A 332 14.52 1.75 21.74
N ALA A 333 15.42 0.81 21.45
CA ALA A 333 15.37 0.01 20.22
C ALA A 333 14.08 -0.83 20.14
N ASN A 334 13.65 -1.44 21.25
CA ASN A 334 12.38 -2.18 21.30
C ASN A 334 11.18 -1.26 21.05
N LYS A 335 11.17 -0.04 21.59
CA LYS A 335 10.12 0.96 21.32
C LYS A 335 10.09 1.39 19.84
N GLU A 336 11.25 1.54 19.21
CA GLU A 336 11.33 1.81 17.75
C GLU A 336 10.75 0.64 16.95
N ALA A 337 11.13 -0.60 17.27
CA ALA A 337 10.55 -1.79 16.62
C ALA A 337 9.03 -1.89 16.82
N ILE A 338 8.54 -1.65 18.04
CA ILE A 338 7.10 -1.65 18.34
C ILE A 338 6.39 -0.54 17.54
N ARG A 339 6.97 0.64 17.43
CA ARG A 339 6.41 1.75 16.64
C ARG A 339 6.25 1.37 15.17
N GLU A 340 7.29 0.83 14.55
CA GLU A 340 7.24 0.37 13.16
C GLU A 340 6.24 -0.78 12.97
N PHE A 341 6.19 -1.72 13.92
CA PHE A 341 5.22 -2.80 13.93
C PHE A 341 3.77 -2.26 13.95
N VAL A 342 3.48 -1.29 14.82
CA VAL A 342 2.16 -0.64 14.88
C VAL A 342 1.81 0.01 13.55
N GLY A 343 2.69 0.86 13.00
CA GLY A 343 2.44 1.53 11.72
C GLY A 343 2.20 0.54 10.58
N THR A 344 3.02 -0.50 10.50
CA THR A 344 2.91 -1.52 9.45
C THR A 344 1.66 -2.40 9.62
N ARG A 345 1.27 -2.72 10.86
CA ARG A 345 0.04 -3.48 11.13
C ARG A 345 -1.19 -2.71 10.69
N LEU A 346 -1.25 -1.41 10.99
CA LEU A 346 -2.31 -0.52 10.53
C LEU A 346 -2.28 -0.36 9.00
N ALA A 347 -1.09 -0.27 8.38
CA ALA A 347 -0.95 -0.19 6.93
C ALA A 347 -1.50 -1.44 6.22
N GLY A 348 -1.22 -2.63 6.76
CA GLY A 348 -1.73 -3.90 6.24
C GLY A 348 -3.26 -4.02 6.33
N ILE A 349 -3.90 -3.31 7.27
CA ILE A 349 -5.35 -3.20 7.33
C ILE A 349 -5.82 -2.15 6.30
N PHE A 350 -5.14 -1.02 6.20
CA PHE A 350 -5.48 0.04 5.26
C PHE A 350 -5.41 -0.39 3.79
N SER A 351 -4.39 -1.16 3.40
CA SER A 351 -4.20 -1.62 2.01
C SER A 351 -3.51 -2.99 1.98
N ALA A 352 -3.97 -3.86 1.07
CA ALA A 352 -3.38 -5.18 0.83
C ALA A 352 -1.95 -5.11 0.25
N GLN A 353 -1.55 -3.97 -0.33
CA GLN A 353 -0.25 -3.77 -0.95
C GLN A 353 0.79 -3.24 0.07
N ASN A 354 0.88 -3.88 1.22
CA ASN A 354 1.84 -3.53 2.27
C ASN A 354 2.66 -4.74 2.73
N GLN A 355 3.86 -4.45 3.23
CA GLN A 355 4.72 -5.45 3.84
C GLN A 355 4.07 -6.05 5.09
N LYS A 356 4.05 -7.38 5.13
CA LYS A 356 3.78 -8.10 6.37
C LYS A 356 4.97 -7.90 7.30
N GLN A 357 4.73 -7.42 8.51
CA GLN A 357 5.79 -7.26 9.51
C GLN A 357 5.34 -7.85 10.85
N GLU A 358 6.23 -8.60 11.49
CA GLU A 358 6.01 -9.25 12.77
C GLU A 358 7.12 -8.90 13.76
N LEU A 359 6.76 -8.85 15.06
CA LEU A 359 7.73 -8.73 16.15
C LEU A 359 8.22 -10.12 16.56
N ILE A 360 9.52 -10.33 16.45
CA ILE A 360 10.18 -11.54 16.95
C ILE A 360 11.02 -11.17 18.18
N TRP A 361 10.65 -11.75 19.31
CA TRP A 361 11.36 -11.53 20.57
C TRP A 361 12.48 -12.56 20.72
N VAL A 362 13.70 -12.06 20.96
CA VAL A 362 14.85 -12.91 21.26
C VAL A 362 15.37 -12.63 22.66
N LYS A 363 15.51 -13.69 23.45
CA LYS A 363 16.08 -13.63 24.81
C LYS A 363 17.58 -13.28 24.71
N ASN A 364 17.98 -12.21 25.41
CA ASN A 364 19.35 -11.70 25.39
C ASN A 364 20.04 -11.91 26.74
N GLY A 365 20.18 -13.17 27.15
CA GLY A 365 20.72 -13.53 28.46
C GLY A 365 19.97 -12.86 29.61
N SER A 366 20.69 -12.39 30.63
CA SER A 366 20.13 -11.73 31.83
C SER A 366 19.58 -10.31 31.59
N LYS A 367 19.80 -9.71 30.41
CA LYS A 367 19.41 -8.33 30.10
C LYS A 367 17.96 -8.17 29.60
N GLY A 368 17.17 -9.24 29.56
CA GLY A 368 15.78 -9.24 29.09
C GLY A 368 15.62 -9.53 27.59
N VAL A 369 14.41 -9.34 27.07
CA VAL A 369 14.03 -9.66 25.68
C VAL A 369 14.32 -8.49 24.73
N HIS A 370 14.66 -8.79 23.48
CA HIS A 370 14.88 -7.80 22.44
C HIS A 370 13.97 -8.06 21.25
N ALA A 371 13.35 -7.01 20.73
CA ALA A 371 12.49 -7.09 19.56
C ALA A 371 13.33 -7.01 18.28
N LEU A 372 13.10 -7.95 17.37
CA LEU A 372 13.51 -7.88 15.97
C LEU A 372 12.27 -7.71 15.11
N LEU A 373 12.42 -7.01 13.99
CA LEU A 373 11.38 -6.88 12.98
C LEU A 373 11.59 -7.93 11.89
N ALA A 374 10.68 -8.89 11.82
CA ALA A 374 10.58 -9.85 10.74
C ALA A 374 9.68 -9.27 9.65
N CYS A 375 10.26 -8.91 8.52
CA CYS A 375 9.61 -8.23 7.41
C CYS A 375 9.45 -9.21 6.24
N GLY A 376 8.21 -9.53 5.85
CA GLY A 376 7.93 -10.37 4.69
C GLY A 376 8.52 -9.76 3.42
N TRP A 377 9.26 -10.56 2.66
CA TRP A 377 9.86 -10.10 1.41
C TRP A 377 8.92 -10.38 0.23
N LYS A 378 8.58 -9.34 -0.54
CA LYS A 378 7.75 -9.49 -1.74
C LYS A 378 8.63 -9.71 -2.97
N ASN A 379 8.39 -10.80 -3.69
CA ASN A 379 9.07 -11.08 -4.94
C ASN A 379 8.70 -10.05 -6.02
N GLY A 380 9.64 -9.75 -6.91
CA GLY A 380 9.46 -8.74 -7.96
C GLY A 380 9.46 -7.28 -7.46
N LEU A 381 9.61 -7.05 -6.16
CA LEU A 381 9.67 -5.70 -5.58
C LEU A 381 10.80 -4.88 -6.19
N ARG A 382 10.44 -3.78 -6.84
CA ARG A 382 11.36 -2.77 -7.35
C ARG A 382 11.27 -1.54 -6.44
N GLU A 383 12.37 -1.20 -5.78
CA GLU A 383 12.45 -0.01 -4.94
C GLU A 383 12.27 1.26 -5.78
N LEU A 384 11.66 2.29 -5.19
CA LEU A 384 11.47 3.58 -5.85
C LEU A 384 12.77 4.39 -5.97
N THR A 385 13.87 3.92 -5.37
CA THR A 385 15.21 4.51 -5.45
C THR A 385 15.70 4.71 -6.87
N SER A 386 15.39 3.80 -7.81
CA SER A 386 15.77 3.98 -9.21
C SER A 386 14.90 4.98 -9.97
N PHE A 387 13.79 5.45 -9.39
CA PHE A 387 12.82 6.32 -10.05
C PHE A 387 12.71 7.72 -9.43
N LEU A 388 13.06 7.92 -8.16
CA LEU A 388 12.98 9.24 -7.51
C LEU A 388 14.00 10.25 -8.08
N TYR A 389 13.57 11.17 -8.95
CA TYR A 389 14.37 12.28 -9.41
C TYR A 389 14.15 13.53 -8.54
N GLY A 390 15.21 14.30 -8.31
CA GLY A 390 15.21 15.33 -7.28
C GLY A 390 15.07 14.71 -5.90
N GLY A 391 14.50 15.46 -4.95
CA GLY A 391 14.19 14.92 -3.62
C GLY A 391 15.38 14.73 -2.68
N SER A 392 16.56 15.21 -3.08
CA SER A 392 17.73 15.26 -2.23
C SER A 392 17.68 16.42 -1.24
N GLU A 393 18.60 16.38 -0.27
CA GLU A 393 18.84 17.50 0.62
C GLU A 393 19.17 18.78 -0.15
N PRO A 394 18.76 19.96 0.35
CA PRO A 394 18.04 20.16 1.60
C PRO A 394 16.49 20.13 1.47
N ASP A 395 15.94 20.11 0.24
CA ASP A 395 14.55 20.44 -0.01
C ASP A 395 13.58 19.26 -0.01
N TYR A 396 14.05 18.04 -0.33
CA TYR A 396 13.25 16.81 -0.28
C TYR A 396 11.89 16.87 -1.01
N ASN A 397 11.87 17.53 -2.17
CA ASN A 397 10.70 17.64 -3.05
C ASN A 397 10.90 16.86 -4.36
N GLY A 398 11.00 15.54 -4.28
CA GLY A 398 11.24 14.67 -5.42
C GLY A 398 9.98 14.30 -6.23
N VAL A 399 10.20 13.79 -7.43
CA VAL A 399 9.17 13.27 -8.35
C VAL A 399 9.66 11.92 -8.88
N LEU A 400 8.77 10.94 -8.98
CA LEU A 400 9.11 9.66 -9.61
C LEU A 400 9.14 9.84 -11.13
N VAL A 401 10.21 9.41 -11.79
CA VAL A 401 10.39 9.49 -13.24
C VAL A 401 10.53 8.11 -13.86
N GLU A 402 10.21 8.00 -15.15
CA GLU A 402 10.29 6.75 -15.89
C GLU A 402 11.74 6.25 -16.02
N ASP A 403 12.64 7.15 -16.38
CA ASP A 403 14.08 6.93 -16.46
C ASP A 403 14.85 8.17 -15.97
N LYS A 404 15.67 7.98 -14.93
CA LYS A 404 16.55 9.03 -14.38
C LYS A 404 17.63 9.47 -15.36
N GLN A 405 18.07 8.58 -16.23
CA GLN A 405 19.16 8.81 -17.17
C GLN A 405 18.67 9.42 -18.49
N ALA A 406 17.36 9.45 -18.72
CA ALA A 406 16.79 10.10 -19.88
C ALA A 406 17.13 11.61 -19.91
N SER A 407 17.42 12.12 -21.11
CA SER A 407 17.66 13.55 -21.36
C SER A 407 16.42 14.38 -21.01
N ILE A 408 15.24 13.85 -21.35
CA ILE A 408 13.93 14.39 -21.01
C ILE A 408 13.31 13.48 -19.95
N LYS A 409 12.95 14.07 -18.82
CA LYS A 409 12.38 13.32 -17.69
C LYS A 409 10.88 13.51 -17.66
N ARG A 410 10.15 12.41 -17.73
CA ARG A 410 8.69 12.34 -17.59
C ARG A 410 8.35 11.65 -16.29
N SER A 411 7.32 12.14 -15.61
CA SER A 411 6.89 11.54 -14.36
C SER A 411 6.30 10.15 -14.60
N LYS A 412 6.53 9.25 -13.64
CA LYS A 412 6.08 7.86 -13.69
C LYS A 412 4.78 7.71 -12.90
N TYR A 413 3.75 7.15 -13.54
CA TYR A 413 2.56 6.71 -12.82
C TYR A 413 2.79 5.37 -12.14
N ILE A 414 2.26 5.24 -10.92
CA ILE A 414 2.23 3.98 -10.18
C ILE A 414 0.82 3.83 -9.61
N ALA A 415 0.12 2.77 -10.03
CA ALA A 415 -1.24 2.52 -9.60
C ALA A 415 -1.32 2.34 -8.08
N GLY A 416 -2.31 2.98 -7.45
CA GLY A 416 -2.55 2.90 -6.01
C GLY A 416 -1.51 3.64 -5.16
N LEU A 417 -0.61 4.42 -5.75
CA LEU A 417 0.32 5.27 -5.01
C LEU A 417 -0.45 6.34 -4.22
N ALA A 418 -1.41 7.02 -4.87
CA ALA A 418 -2.03 8.22 -4.30
C ALA A 418 -2.92 7.91 -3.09
N LYS A 419 -3.61 6.77 -3.08
CA LYS A 419 -4.46 6.35 -1.95
C LYS A 419 -3.69 6.25 -0.64
N ASN A 420 -2.37 6.03 -0.68
CA ASN A 420 -1.54 5.90 0.53
C ASN A 420 -1.14 7.24 1.17
N LEU A 421 -1.31 8.38 0.48
CA LEU A 421 -0.96 9.70 0.99
C LEU A 421 -1.62 10.01 2.33
N ILE A 422 -2.94 9.84 2.41
CA ILE A 422 -3.70 10.17 3.61
C ILE A 422 -3.34 9.28 4.79
N PHE A 423 -3.01 8.02 4.54
CA PHE A 423 -2.57 7.11 5.59
C PHE A 423 -1.24 7.55 6.18
N GLY A 424 -0.26 7.89 5.31
CA GLY A 424 1.03 8.45 5.75
C GLY A 424 0.88 9.76 6.54
N ILE A 425 -0.07 10.62 6.17
CA ILE A 425 -0.42 11.83 6.92
C ILE A 425 -1.05 11.48 8.28
N ALA A 426 -2.03 10.57 8.30
CA ALA A 426 -2.78 10.19 9.49
C ALA A 426 -1.92 9.58 10.59
N ILE A 427 -0.98 8.72 10.20
CA ILE A 427 -0.01 8.14 11.13
C ILE A 427 1.17 9.07 11.40
N GLY A 428 1.29 10.22 10.72
CA GLY A 428 2.38 11.17 10.92
C GLY A 428 3.77 10.63 10.55
N ASP A 429 3.87 9.70 9.59
CA ASP A 429 5.15 9.10 9.20
C ASP A 429 5.97 10.04 8.32
N ARG A 430 6.81 10.87 8.95
CA ARG A 430 7.64 11.88 8.27
C ARG A 430 8.62 11.29 7.24
N ASP A 431 9.01 10.03 7.44
CA ASP A 431 9.85 9.26 6.53
C ASP A 431 9.02 8.52 5.45
N GLY A 432 7.74 8.89 5.25
CA GLY A 432 6.76 8.21 4.40
C GLY A 432 7.31 7.67 3.08
N MET A 433 7.90 8.52 2.22
CA MET A 433 8.66 8.05 1.06
C MET A 433 10.14 7.82 1.41
N GLY A 434 10.70 8.63 2.31
CA GLY A 434 12.09 8.58 2.74
C GLY A 434 12.97 9.48 1.90
N LYS A 435 14.25 9.63 2.31
CA LYS A 435 15.22 10.50 1.63
C LYS A 435 15.43 10.14 0.16
N ASP A 436 15.57 8.85 -0.15
CA ASP A 436 15.89 8.35 -1.48
C ASP A 436 14.76 7.48 -2.07
N ALA A 437 13.55 7.51 -1.49
CA ALA A 437 12.47 6.57 -1.79
C ALA A 437 12.81 5.09 -1.53
N GLN A 438 13.79 4.83 -0.64
CA GLN A 438 14.36 3.51 -0.36
C GLN A 438 13.46 2.56 0.43
N ASN A 439 12.39 3.11 1.00
CA ASN A 439 11.48 2.37 1.88
C ASN A 439 10.17 2.01 1.18
N LYS A 440 10.02 2.32 -0.11
CA LYS A 440 8.78 2.08 -0.86
C LYS A 440 9.14 1.54 -2.23
N GLY A 441 8.23 0.80 -2.83
CA GLY A 441 8.46 0.14 -4.10
C GLY A 441 7.18 -0.02 -4.88
N PHE A 442 7.28 -0.73 -6.00
CA PHE A 442 6.12 -1.36 -6.60
C PHE A 442 6.41 -2.85 -6.81
N ALA A 443 5.36 -3.64 -6.65
CA ALA A 443 5.34 -5.07 -6.91
C ALA A 443 3.99 -5.38 -7.57
N ASP A 444 3.99 -6.31 -8.52
CA ASP A 444 2.79 -6.62 -9.32
C ASP A 444 2.19 -5.34 -9.95
N ASP A 445 3.06 -4.45 -10.46
CA ASP A 445 2.74 -3.15 -11.08
C ASP A 445 1.97 -2.12 -10.21
N ALA A 446 1.76 -2.41 -8.92
CA ALA A 446 1.11 -1.51 -7.96
C ALA A 446 2.07 -1.02 -6.88
N PHE A 447 1.77 0.13 -6.29
CA PHE A 447 2.53 0.64 -5.14
C PHE A 447 2.54 -0.37 -4.01
N TYR A 448 3.73 -0.64 -3.48
CA TYR A 448 3.94 -1.52 -2.34
C TYR A 448 4.62 -0.76 -1.20
N GLY A 449 3.87 -0.55 -0.12
CA GLY A 449 4.34 0.12 1.08
C GLY A 449 5.14 -0.81 2.00
N PHE A 450 6.31 -0.39 2.46
CA PHE A 450 7.04 -1.07 3.52
C PHE A 450 7.78 -0.06 4.40
N ASP A 451 8.24 -0.48 5.57
CA ASP A 451 9.10 0.36 6.43
C ASP A 451 8.49 1.73 6.83
N TYR A 452 7.40 1.69 7.59
CA TYR A 452 6.78 2.86 8.23
C TYR A 452 7.56 3.20 9.52
N GLY A 453 8.66 3.94 9.35
CA GLY A 453 9.71 4.14 10.36
C GLY A 453 9.36 5.09 11.51
N LYS A 454 8.48 6.08 11.26
CA LYS A 454 8.22 7.19 12.19
C LYS A 454 6.74 7.43 12.54
N PRO A 455 5.86 6.41 12.59
CA PRO A 455 4.45 6.64 12.89
C PRO A 455 4.28 7.18 14.32
N TYR A 456 3.40 8.17 14.44
CA TYR A 456 2.98 8.85 15.67
C TYR A 456 4.14 9.52 16.44
N GLU A 457 5.22 9.90 15.75
CA GLU A 457 6.30 10.69 16.34
C GLU A 457 6.04 12.20 16.25
N GLY A 458 5.72 12.81 17.40
CA GLY A 458 5.41 14.24 17.52
C GLY A 458 3.98 14.59 17.08
N GLU A 459 3.72 15.88 16.82
CA GLU A 459 2.35 16.40 16.62
C GLU A 459 1.73 16.11 15.23
N GLY A 460 2.54 15.63 14.26
CA GLY A 460 2.08 15.41 12.89
C GLY A 460 1.75 16.71 12.15
N VAL A 461 0.99 16.60 11.04
CA VAL A 461 0.60 17.74 10.17
C VAL A 461 -0.90 17.87 9.95
N CYS A 462 -1.71 16.97 10.54
CA CYS A 462 -3.17 16.93 10.37
C CYS A 462 -3.87 18.25 10.74
N SER A 463 -3.29 19.04 11.65
CA SER A 463 -3.83 20.34 12.08
C SER A 463 -3.78 21.40 10.98
N SER A 464 -2.83 21.27 10.04
CA SER A 464 -2.65 22.17 8.89
C SER A 464 -3.20 21.60 7.59
N LEU A 465 -3.85 20.43 7.64
CA LEU A 465 -4.32 19.71 6.47
C LEU A 465 -5.39 20.50 5.72
N SER A 466 -5.23 20.57 4.41
CA SER A 466 -6.18 21.11 3.45
C SER A 466 -6.96 20.00 2.78
N ASP A 467 -8.11 20.35 2.21
CA ASP A 467 -9.06 19.42 1.60
C ASP A 467 -8.60 18.89 0.23
N ASP A 468 -7.49 19.42 -0.29
CA ASP A 468 -6.71 18.92 -1.42
C ASP A 468 -5.51 18.06 -0.99
N PHE A 469 -5.48 17.63 0.29
CA PHE A 469 -4.39 16.88 0.92
C PHE A 469 -3.08 17.65 1.08
N SER A 470 -3.01 18.96 0.78
CA SER A 470 -1.83 19.77 1.09
C SER A 470 -1.75 20.07 2.60
N PHE A 471 -0.55 20.28 3.12
CA PHE A 471 -0.33 20.61 4.53
C PHE A 471 0.93 21.49 4.68
N GLU A 472 1.10 22.09 5.85
CA GLU A 472 2.29 22.88 6.13
C GLU A 472 3.40 22.04 6.78
N ASP A 473 4.50 21.84 6.05
CA ASP A 473 5.75 21.35 6.65
C ASP A 473 6.55 22.55 7.21
N SER A 474 6.38 22.80 8.50
CA SER A 474 7.07 23.90 9.20
C SER A 474 8.59 23.74 9.20
N PHE A 475 9.10 22.51 9.21
CA PHE A 475 10.54 22.24 9.20
C PHE A 475 11.15 22.42 7.80
N ALA A 476 10.36 22.23 6.74
CA ALA A 476 10.78 22.57 5.38
C ALA A 476 11.01 24.07 5.17
N LYS A 477 10.38 24.93 5.99
CA LYS A 477 10.58 26.39 5.98
C LYS A 477 11.84 26.85 6.71
N ALA A 478 12.54 25.96 7.43
CA ALA A 478 13.79 26.31 8.11
C ALA A 478 14.91 26.70 7.11
N PRO A 479 15.92 27.48 7.51
CA PRO A 479 17.08 27.74 6.66
C PRO A 479 17.75 26.45 6.16
N SER A 480 18.24 26.45 4.92
CA SER A 480 18.80 25.26 4.24
C SER A 480 19.90 24.54 5.03
N LEU A 481 20.71 25.30 5.79
CA LEU A 481 21.76 24.75 6.64
C LEU A 481 21.21 23.79 7.73
N PHE A 482 20.01 24.05 8.27
CA PHE A 482 19.35 23.20 9.26
C PHE A 482 18.58 22.02 8.62
N ARG A 483 18.35 22.06 7.30
CA ARG A 483 17.65 21.03 6.52
C ARG A 483 18.59 20.08 5.77
N SER A 484 19.90 20.35 5.78
CA SER A 484 20.93 19.54 5.12
C SER A 484 21.60 18.53 6.05
N SER A 485 22.45 17.66 5.51
CA SER A 485 23.32 16.69 6.22
C SER A 485 24.35 17.33 7.16
N SER A 486 24.36 18.65 7.34
CA SER A 486 25.25 19.37 8.24
C SER A 486 25.15 18.90 9.71
N THR A 487 26.16 19.22 10.52
CA THR A 487 26.22 18.91 11.96
C THR A 487 25.10 19.56 12.78
N ILE A 488 24.57 20.69 12.30
CA ILE A 488 23.44 21.42 12.88
C ILE A 488 22.13 21.13 12.15
N GLY A 489 22.11 20.18 11.23
CA GLY A 489 20.97 19.81 10.38
C GLY A 489 19.84 19.10 11.10
N PHE A 490 19.32 19.63 12.21
CA PHE A 490 18.29 18.97 13.01
C PHE A 490 16.92 18.99 12.34
N ALA A 491 16.57 20.06 11.61
CA ALA A 491 15.26 20.23 11.00
C ALA A 491 14.96 19.12 9.98
N ARG A 492 15.98 18.61 9.29
CA ARG A 492 15.83 17.50 8.33
C ARG A 492 15.16 16.27 8.94
N HIS A 493 15.35 16.01 10.24
CA HIS A 493 14.81 14.84 10.93
C HIS A 493 13.32 14.98 11.27
N PHE A 494 12.76 16.16 11.06
CA PHE A 494 11.38 16.50 11.39
C PHE A 494 10.54 16.90 10.16
N MET A 495 11.15 16.96 8.97
CA MET A 495 10.50 17.24 7.69
C MET A 495 9.78 16.01 7.13
N TYR A 496 8.68 16.24 6.40
CA TYR A 496 7.97 15.24 5.61
C TYR A 496 8.66 15.09 4.25
N ARG A 497 9.45 14.03 4.11
CA ARG A 497 10.36 13.90 2.96
C ARG A 497 9.69 13.25 1.77
N ASN A 498 9.80 13.92 0.61
CA ASN A 498 9.36 13.42 -0.69
C ASN A 498 7.87 13.06 -0.75
N TYR A 499 7.02 13.73 0.03
CA TYR A 499 5.56 13.61 -0.09
C TYR A 499 5.04 14.19 -1.42
N SER A 500 5.81 15.04 -2.08
CA SER A 500 5.51 15.59 -3.41
C SER A 500 5.22 14.52 -4.47
N VAL A 501 5.74 13.30 -4.31
CA VAL A 501 5.51 12.17 -5.23
C VAL A 501 4.04 11.75 -5.34
N PHE A 502 3.23 12.05 -4.32
CA PHE A 502 1.80 11.67 -4.28
C PHE A 502 0.89 12.70 -4.97
N TYR A 503 1.41 13.85 -5.43
CA TYR A 503 0.59 14.95 -5.92
C TYR A 503 0.50 15.01 -7.45
N ASP A 504 1.28 14.20 -8.19
CA ASP A 504 1.12 14.04 -9.64
C ASP A 504 0.11 12.94 -10.00
N THR A 505 -1.03 12.96 -9.32
CA THR A 505 -2.16 12.04 -9.48
C THR A 505 -3.47 12.82 -9.35
N THR A 506 -4.59 12.19 -9.72
CA THR A 506 -5.91 12.82 -9.55
C THR A 506 -6.25 12.99 -8.06
N LEU A 507 -7.16 13.91 -7.76
CA LEU A 507 -7.70 14.06 -6.41
C LEU A 507 -8.63 12.88 -6.06
N SER A 508 -9.38 12.35 -7.02
CA SER A 508 -10.19 11.15 -6.85
C SER A 508 -9.38 9.95 -6.34
N GLU A 509 -8.20 9.69 -6.90
CA GLU A 509 -7.34 8.57 -6.44
C GLU A 509 -6.88 8.78 -4.98
N ARG A 510 -6.63 10.03 -4.57
CA ARG A 510 -6.31 10.38 -3.17
C ARG A 510 -7.53 10.20 -2.25
N MET A 511 -8.72 10.52 -2.73
CA MET A 511 -9.98 10.35 -1.99
C MET A 511 -10.35 8.88 -1.74
N VAL A 512 -9.95 7.94 -2.63
CA VAL A 512 -10.06 6.50 -2.34
C VAL A 512 -9.42 6.18 -0.99
N GLY A 513 -8.20 6.68 -0.76
CA GLY A 513 -7.51 6.50 0.51
C GLY A 513 -8.28 7.06 1.70
N PHE A 514 -8.94 8.21 1.54
CA PHE A 514 -9.75 8.80 2.60
C PHE A 514 -10.94 7.90 2.96
N HIS A 515 -11.64 7.32 1.97
CA HIS A 515 -12.77 6.42 2.23
C HIS A 515 -12.34 5.15 2.96
N LEU A 516 -11.18 4.58 2.59
CA LEU A 516 -10.59 3.44 3.29
C LEU A 516 -10.25 3.78 4.74
N LEU A 517 -9.59 4.92 4.98
CA LEU A 517 -9.27 5.38 6.32
C LEU A 517 -10.52 5.69 7.14
N ARG A 518 -11.55 6.31 6.54
CA ARG A 518 -12.84 6.56 7.19
C ARG A 518 -13.47 5.25 7.66
N LYS A 519 -13.48 4.20 6.82
CA LYS A 519 -13.99 2.88 7.21
C LYS A 519 -13.23 2.33 8.42
N MET A 520 -11.91 2.46 8.47
CA MET A 520 -11.13 2.08 9.65
C MET A 520 -11.51 2.91 10.89
N ILE A 521 -11.73 4.22 10.74
CA ILE A 521 -12.02 5.12 11.87
C ILE A 521 -13.43 4.92 12.42
N THR A 522 -14.43 4.85 11.53
CA THR A 522 -15.86 4.92 11.90
C THR A 522 -16.57 3.57 11.81
N GLY A 523 -16.03 2.60 11.07
CA GLY A 523 -16.71 1.33 10.72
C GLY A 523 -17.75 1.48 9.60
N GLU A 524 -18.06 2.71 9.18
CA GLU A 524 -19.13 3.01 8.24
C GLU A 524 -18.63 3.03 6.79
N ASN A 525 -19.40 2.43 5.89
CA ASN A 525 -19.18 2.54 4.45
C ASN A 525 -19.60 3.95 3.94
N PRO A 526 -19.06 4.43 2.81
CA PRO A 526 -19.67 5.53 2.08
C PRO A 526 -21.01 5.06 1.45
N SER A 527 -21.78 5.99 0.86
CA SER A 527 -23.00 5.62 0.14
C SER A 527 -22.70 4.72 -1.05
N ASP A 528 -23.66 3.90 -1.49
CA ASP A 528 -23.48 3.02 -2.66
C ASP A 528 -23.13 3.82 -3.93
N GLU A 529 -23.73 4.99 -4.14
CA GLU A 529 -23.37 5.91 -5.24
C GLU A 529 -21.86 6.25 -5.25
N VAL A 530 -21.29 6.54 -4.08
CA VAL A 530 -19.86 6.84 -3.94
C VAL A 530 -19.05 5.57 -4.18
N ILE A 531 -19.44 4.43 -3.60
CA ILE A 531 -18.76 3.14 -3.78
C ILE A 531 -18.67 2.75 -5.26
N GLU A 532 -19.78 2.86 -6.00
CA GLU A 532 -19.86 2.52 -7.42
C GLU A 532 -19.03 3.46 -8.30
N SER A 533 -18.81 4.70 -7.87
CA SER A 533 -18.01 5.67 -8.61
C SER A 533 -16.49 5.42 -8.55
N TYR A 534 -16.01 4.56 -7.62
CA TYR A 534 -14.59 4.22 -7.46
C TYR A 534 -14.35 2.74 -7.75
N PRO A 535 -13.51 2.40 -8.75
CA PRO A 535 -13.11 1.01 -9.00
C PRO A 535 -12.52 0.35 -7.75
N GLU A 536 -12.87 -0.92 -7.50
CA GLU A 536 -12.34 -1.76 -6.41
C GLU A 536 -12.63 -1.30 -4.97
N LEU A 537 -13.25 -0.12 -4.76
CA LEU A 537 -13.48 0.43 -3.42
C LEU A 537 -14.34 -0.51 -2.56
N ARG A 538 -15.37 -1.15 -3.14
CA ARG A 538 -16.21 -2.13 -2.44
C ARG A 538 -15.38 -3.28 -1.86
N GLN A 539 -14.48 -3.87 -2.67
CA GLN A 539 -13.65 -5.00 -2.28
C GLN A 539 -12.67 -4.62 -1.15
N GLU A 540 -12.07 -3.43 -1.24
CA GLU A 540 -11.15 -2.94 -0.20
C GLU A 540 -11.87 -2.59 1.11
N LEU A 541 -13.09 -2.03 1.04
CA LEU A 541 -13.92 -1.78 2.22
C LEU A 541 -14.34 -3.08 2.92
N GLU A 542 -14.77 -4.09 2.15
CA GLU A 542 -15.08 -5.43 2.67
C GLU A 542 -13.85 -6.11 3.28
N ARG A 543 -12.67 -5.92 2.69
CA ARG A 543 -11.41 -6.43 3.25
C ARG A 543 -11.09 -5.78 4.59
N ILE A 544 -11.24 -4.45 4.70
CA ILE A 544 -11.05 -3.73 5.97
C ILE A 544 -12.03 -4.24 7.01
N GLU A 545 -13.30 -4.42 6.65
CA GLU A 545 -14.33 -4.95 7.53
C GLU A 545 -13.97 -6.35 8.05
N LYS A 546 -13.60 -7.27 7.16
CA LYS A 546 -13.14 -8.62 7.53
C LYS A 546 -11.84 -8.63 8.35
N SER A 547 -11.00 -7.60 8.20
CA SER A 547 -9.75 -7.46 8.94
C SER A 547 -9.91 -6.70 10.26
N THR A 548 -11.10 -6.17 10.53
CA THR A 548 -11.40 -5.41 11.75
C THR A 548 -11.70 -6.39 12.88
N PRO A 549 -10.93 -6.36 13.99
CA PRO A 549 -11.17 -7.27 15.11
C PRO A 549 -12.56 -7.07 15.69
N SER A 550 -13.29 -8.15 15.94
CA SER A 550 -14.59 -8.08 16.61
C SER A 550 -14.44 -7.99 18.12
N TYR A 551 -15.47 -7.51 18.83
CA TYR A 551 -15.46 -7.46 20.29
C TYR A 551 -15.29 -8.87 20.89
N GLU A 552 -15.96 -9.84 20.30
CA GLU A 552 -15.97 -11.25 20.68
C GLU A 552 -14.58 -11.88 20.52
N GLU A 553 -13.92 -11.66 19.37
CA GLU A 553 -12.56 -12.14 19.12
C GLU A 553 -11.55 -11.60 20.16
N LEU A 554 -11.67 -10.32 20.50
CA LEU A 554 -10.79 -9.67 21.48
C LEU A 554 -11.04 -10.21 22.90
N LEU A 555 -12.30 -10.36 23.30
CA LEU A 555 -12.67 -10.91 24.62
C LEU A 555 -12.26 -12.38 24.74
N GLY A 556 -12.47 -13.19 23.70
CA GLY A 556 -12.03 -14.60 23.66
C GLY A 556 -10.51 -14.72 23.83
N SER A 557 -9.75 -13.87 23.14
CA SER A 557 -8.29 -13.80 23.26
C SER A 557 -7.85 -13.43 24.69
N LEU A 558 -8.44 -12.38 25.27
CA LEU A 558 -8.16 -11.96 26.65
C LEU A 558 -8.57 -13.02 27.68
N GLY A 559 -9.66 -13.74 27.46
CA GLY A 559 -10.10 -14.85 28.31
C GLY A 559 -9.13 -16.03 28.29
N GLY A 560 -8.57 -16.34 27.12
CA GLY A 560 -7.45 -17.28 26.98
C GLY A 560 -6.23 -16.84 27.77
N LEU A 561 -5.80 -15.58 27.62
CA LEU A 561 -4.65 -15.02 28.35
C LEU A 561 -4.87 -15.01 29.86
N ARG A 562 -6.06 -14.60 30.32
CA ARG A 562 -6.43 -14.53 31.73
C ARG A 562 -6.32 -15.89 32.41
N ARG A 563 -6.78 -16.97 31.76
CA ARG A 563 -6.70 -18.36 32.28
C ARG A 563 -5.27 -18.83 32.49
N ASN A 564 -4.33 -18.31 31.71
CA ASN A 564 -2.91 -18.67 31.78
C ASN A 564 -2.12 -17.77 32.75
N CYS A 565 -2.74 -16.75 33.33
CA CYS A 565 -2.11 -15.83 34.27
C CYS A 565 -2.22 -16.32 35.72
N ARG A 566 -1.21 -16.00 36.53
CA ARG A 566 -1.28 -16.25 37.98
C ARG A 566 -2.36 -15.36 38.60
N GLU A 567 -3.25 -15.97 39.37
CA GLU A 567 -4.30 -15.26 40.11
C GLU A 567 -3.70 -14.23 41.07
N GLY A 568 -4.31 -13.05 41.14
CA GLY A 568 -3.87 -11.90 41.92
C GLY A 568 -2.68 -11.12 41.32
N SER A 569 -2.11 -11.55 40.19
CA SER A 569 -0.97 -10.86 39.56
C SER A 569 -1.34 -9.49 38.98
N GLN A 570 -0.33 -8.64 38.78
CA GLN A 570 -0.50 -7.35 38.08
C GLN A 570 -0.92 -7.55 36.62
N LEU A 571 -0.42 -8.61 35.98
CA LEU A 571 -0.78 -8.96 34.61
C LEU A 571 -2.27 -9.33 34.48
N GLN A 572 -2.81 -10.08 35.45
CA GLN A 572 -4.25 -10.35 35.49
C GLN A 572 -5.06 -9.05 35.59
N ALA A 573 -4.64 -8.11 36.46
CA ALA A 573 -5.33 -6.83 36.61
C ALA A 573 -5.30 -6.00 35.31
N LEU A 574 -4.21 -6.06 34.56
CA LEU A 574 -4.10 -5.42 33.24
C LEU A 574 -5.05 -6.05 32.22
N ILE A 575 -5.13 -7.38 32.17
CA ILE A 575 -6.06 -8.12 31.29
C ILE A 575 -7.51 -7.81 31.65
N ASP A 576 -7.86 -7.87 32.94
CA ASP A 576 -9.18 -7.53 33.46
C ASP A 576 -9.57 -6.09 33.09
N THR A 577 -8.59 -5.18 33.11
CA THR A 577 -8.80 -3.78 32.71
C THR A 577 -9.14 -3.63 31.24
N ASP A 578 -8.45 -4.35 30.36
CA ASP A 578 -8.74 -4.29 28.93
C ASP A 578 -10.06 -5.03 28.58
N ILE A 579 -10.41 -6.11 29.28
CA ILE A 579 -11.75 -6.75 29.20
C ILE A 579 -12.84 -5.73 29.53
N MET A 580 -12.69 -5.01 30.64
CA MET A 580 -13.66 -4.00 31.06
C MET A 580 -13.81 -2.87 30.03
N LYS A 581 -12.72 -2.38 29.44
CA LYS A 581 -12.78 -1.35 28.40
C LYS A 581 -13.57 -1.80 27.17
N ILE A 582 -13.34 -3.04 26.72
CA ILE A 582 -14.03 -3.62 25.57
C ILE A 582 -15.53 -3.72 25.84
N TRP A 583 -15.94 -4.22 27.02
CA TRP A 583 -17.34 -4.38 27.38
C TRP A 583 -18.13 -3.10 27.58
N THR A 584 -17.50 -2.04 28.07
CA THR A 584 -18.19 -0.75 28.24
C THR A 584 -18.57 -0.10 26.91
N GLY A 585 -18.15 -0.65 25.75
CA GLY A 585 -18.48 -0.13 24.43
C GLY A 585 -17.86 1.25 24.15
N LYS A 586 -16.87 1.65 24.95
CA LYS A 586 -16.20 2.96 24.86
C LYS A 586 -15.12 3.01 23.78
N LEU A 587 -14.76 1.87 23.20
CA LEU A 587 -13.77 1.80 22.14
C LEU A 587 -14.40 2.24 20.82
N SER A 588 -13.76 3.18 20.14
CA SER A 588 -14.08 3.48 18.74
C SER A 588 -13.66 2.31 17.84
N ASN A 589 -14.16 2.27 16.60
CA ASN A 589 -13.76 1.24 15.64
C ASN A 589 -12.23 1.19 15.44
N PHE A 590 -11.57 2.35 15.44
CA PHE A 590 -10.11 2.42 15.33
C PHE A 590 -9.37 1.89 16.57
N ASP A 591 -9.96 2.04 17.77
CA ASP A 591 -9.36 1.57 19.03
C ASP A 591 -9.31 0.04 19.11
N LEU A 592 -10.16 -0.66 18.35
CA LEU A 592 -10.13 -2.13 18.23
C LEU A 592 -8.79 -2.61 17.66
N TYR A 593 -8.22 -1.90 16.69
CA TYR A 593 -6.91 -2.25 16.12
C TYR A 593 -5.79 -2.12 17.16
N PHE A 594 -5.74 -1.02 17.90
CA PHE A 594 -4.76 -0.83 18.98
C PHE A 594 -4.95 -1.85 20.10
N THR A 595 -6.21 -2.19 20.41
CA THR A 595 -6.53 -3.21 21.42
C THR A 595 -6.02 -4.58 20.98
N LYS A 596 -6.23 -4.96 19.71
CA LYS A 596 -5.67 -6.20 19.16
C LYS A 596 -4.15 -6.24 19.24
N ILE A 597 -3.48 -5.14 18.84
CA ILE A 597 -2.01 -5.02 18.92
C ILE A 597 -1.52 -5.20 20.36
N LYS A 598 -2.20 -4.59 21.35
CA LYS A 598 -1.86 -4.76 22.77
C LYS A 598 -2.02 -6.20 23.24
N ILE A 599 -3.13 -6.86 22.87
CA ILE A 599 -3.38 -8.27 23.18
C ILE A 599 -2.26 -9.15 22.62
N ASP A 600 -1.92 -8.95 21.35
CA ASP A 600 -0.83 -9.68 20.69
C ASP A 600 0.51 -9.45 21.43
N LEU A 601 0.78 -8.22 21.89
CA LEU A 601 1.99 -7.90 22.65
C LEU A 601 1.99 -8.54 24.06
N ILE A 602 0.84 -8.62 24.73
CA ILE A 602 0.69 -9.31 26.01
C ILE A 602 0.96 -10.80 25.84
N GLU A 603 0.38 -11.43 24.81
CA GLU A 603 0.61 -12.83 24.49
C GLU A 603 2.10 -13.10 24.23
N MET A 604 2.74 -12.25 23.42
CA MET A 604 4.18 -12.33 23.16
C MET A 604 5.00 -12.13 24.44
N GLY A 605 4.60 -11.20 25.32
CA GLY A 605 5.25 -10.94 26.60
C GLY A 605 5.21 -12.17 27.52
N ILE A 606 4.04 -12.82 27.63
CA ILE A 606 3.86 -14.06 28.41
C ILE A 606 4.72 -15.18 27.83
N LYS A 607 4.64 -15.40 26.51
CA LYS A 607 5.38 -16.48 25.82
C LYS A 607 6.90 -16.36 25.97
N ASN A 608 7.41 -15.14 26.13
CA ASN A 608 8.83 -14.86 26.22
C ASN A 608 9.33 -14.54 27.63
N ASP A 609 8.49 -14.71 28.67
CA ASP A 609 8.82 -14.38 30.06
C ASP A 609 9.30 -12.92 30.25
N MET A 610 8.65 -11.96 29.58
CA MET A 610 8.99 -10.54 29.67
C MET A 610 8.64 -9.99 31.07
N PRO A 611 9.51 -9.18 31.71
CA PRO A 611 9.19 -8.50 32.97
C PRO A 611 7.94 -7.62 32.85
N TYR A 612 7.10 -7.59 33.89
CA TYR A 612 5.84 -6.86 33.89
C TYR A 612 6.05 -5.36 33.63
N GLU A 613 7.00 -4.73 34.32
CA GLU A 613 7.26 -3.29 34.20
C GLU A 613 7.73 -2.91 32.79
N GLU A 614 8.47 -3.81 32.13
CA GLU A 614 8.89 -3.62 30.74
C GLU A 614 7.71 -3.74 29.78
N LEU A 615 6.87 -4.76 29.93
CA LEU A 615 5.66 -4.95 29.14
C LEU A 615 4.67 -3.78 29.32
N GLU A 616 4.41 -3.37 30.56
CA GLU A 616 3.56 -2.23 30.89
C GLU A 616 4.09 -0.94 30.26
N GLY A 617 5.41 -0.71 30.28
CA GLY A 617 6.05 0.43 29.62
C GLY A 617 5.88 0.43 28.09
N TYR A 618 5.84 -0.74 27.45
CA TYR A 618 5.54 -0.85 26.01
C TYR A 618 4.05 -0.65 25.71
N LEU A 619 3.15 -1.16 26.54
CA LEU A 619 1.71 -0.95 26.41
C LEU A 619 1.34 0.53 26.61
N GLY A 620 1.98 1.20 27.58
CA GLY A 620 1.85 2.65 27.77
C GLY A 620 2.29 3.43 26.52
N PHE A 621 3.41 3.03 25.92
CA PHE A 621 3.87 3.64 24.66
C PHE A 621 2.89 3.44 23.50
N ILE A 622 2.18 2.29 23.43
CA ILE A 622 1.11 2.08 22.46
C ILE A 622 -0.11 2.95 22.74
N ASN A 623 -0.46 3.20 24.00
CA ASN A 623 -1.56 4.09 24.37
C ASN A 623 -1.28 5.55 23.95
N ASP A 624 -0.04 6.02 24.07
CA ASP A 624 0.35 7.35 23.60
C ASP A 624 0.15 7.49 22.07
N MET A 625 0.48 6.44 21.32
CA MET A 625 0.24 6.38 19.87
C MET A 625 -1.26 6.37 19.56
N ALA A 626 -2.07 5.62 20.31
CA ALA A 626 -3.53 5.58 20.14
C ALA A 626 -4.17 6.96 20.40
N ALA A 627 -3.73 7.68 21.43
CA ALA A 627 -4.19 9.04 21.72
C ALA A 627 -3.84 10.02 20.59
N THR A 628 -2.63 9.91 20.03
CA THR A 628 -2.20 10.70 18.87
C THR A 628 -3.05 10.37 17.65
N ALA A 629 -3.30 9.08 17.38
CA ALA A 629 -4.16 8.62 16.30
C ALA A 629 -5.58 9.17 16.41
N HIS A 630 -6.15 9.17 17.62
CA HIS A 630 -7.49 9.73 17.86
C HIS A 630 -7.56 11.19 17.43
N ASN A 631 -6.59 12.02 17.82
CA ASN A 631 -6.53 13.43 17.45
C ASN A 631 -6.37 13.63 15.94
N SER A 632 -5.46 12.91 15.30
CA SER A 632 -5.25 12.95 13.84
C SER A 632 -6.51 12.56 13.08
N ASN A 633 -7.18 11.48 13.51
CA ASN A 633 -8.38 10.94 12.87
C ASN A 633 -9.54 11.95 12.93
N GLN A 634 -9.76 12.61 14.07
CA GLN A 634 -10.79 13.65 14.19
C GLN A 634 -10.53 14.85 13.29
N GLN A 635 -9.27 15.29 13.18
CA GLN A 635 -8.89 16.40 12.30
C GLN A 635 -9.11 16.04 10.82
N ILE A 636 -8.75 14.82 10.41
CA ILE A 636 -8.96 14.34 9.05
C ILE A 636 -10.46 14.25 8.72
N LEU A 637 -11.26 13.61 9.55
CA LEU A 637 -12.71 13.49 9.33
C LEU A 637 -13.38 14.86 9.22
N ALA A 638 -13.04 15.79 10.12
CA ALA A 638 -13.57 17.14 10.08
C ALA A 638 -13.16 17.88 8.79
N LYS A 639 -11.94 17.67 8.30
CA LYS A 639 -11.45 18.38 7.12
C LYS A 639 -12.14 17.96 5.82
N PHE A 640 -12.43 16.67 5.68
CA PHE A 640 -13.00 16.10 4.46
C PHE A 640 -14.52 15.90 4.51
N GLN A 641 -15.19 16.39 5.57
CA GLN A 641 -16.64 16.23 5.77
C GLN A 641 -17.49 16.64 4.56
N LYS A 642 -17.09 17.66 3.80
CA LYS A 642 -17.80 18.09 2.58
C LYS A 642 -17.52 17.21 1.37
N ARG A 643 -16.28 16.71 1.22
CA ARG A 643 -15.85 15.91 0.06
C ARG A 643 -16.22 14.43 0.20
N MET A 644 -16.47 13.93 1.42
CA MET A 644 -16.75 12.51 1.69
C MET A 644 -18.03 11.96 1.06
N VAL A 645 -18.94 12.82 0.62
CA VAL A 645 -20.24 12.43 0.02
C VAL A 645 -20.25 12.54 -1.51
N LEU A 646 -19.14 12.99 -2.11
CA LEU A 646 -19.05 13.24 -3.54
C LEU A 646 -18.50 12.01 -4.28
N MET A 647 -19.01 11.80 -5.49
CA MET A 647 -18.55 10.75 -6.42
C MET A 647 -17.19 11.12 -7.03
N SER A 648 -16.47 10.12 -7.55
CA SER A 648 -15.17 10.31 -8.20
C SER A 648 -15.14 11.43 -9.26
N PRO A 649 -16.09 11.51 -10.22
CA PRO A 649 -16.09 12.58 -11.23
C PRO A 649 -16.35 13.98 -10.64
N GLU A 650 -17.10 14.06 -9.54
CA GLU A 650 -17.39 15.33 -8.85
C GLU A 650 -16.16 15.85 -8.10
N ILE A 651 -15.35 14.94 -7.53
CA ILE A 651 -14.06 15.27 -6.93
C ILE A 651 -13.08 15.80 -8.00
N ASP A 652 -13.00 15.12 -9.15
CA ASP A 652 -12.10 15.54 -10.23
C ASP A 652 -12.55 16.84 -10.89
N LEU A 653 -13.86 17.12 -10.96
CA LEU A 653 -14.39 18.43 -11.36
C LEU A 653 -13.83 19.54 -10.47
N ILE A 654 -13.87 19.36 -9.14
CA ILE A 654 -13.35 20.34 -8.18
C ILE A 654 -11.85 20.55 -8.40
N ASP A 655 -11.06 19.47 -8.48
CA ASP A 655 -9.61 19.54 -8.67
C ASP A 655 -9.24 20.29 -9.96
N LYS A 656 -9.95 20.02 -11.05
CA LYS A 656 -9.71 20.67 -12.35
C LYS A 656 -10.14 22.14 -12.36
N LEU A 657 -11.25 22.49 -11.72
CA LEU A 657 -11.65 23.89 -11.52
C LEU A 657 -10.58 24.64 -10.71
N GLU A 658 -10.14 24.08 -9.59
CA GLU A 658 -9.09 24.68 -8.76
C GLU A 658 -7.81 24.90 -9.56
N LYS A 659 -7.36 23.89 -10.33
CA LYS A 659 -6.17 23.99 -11.20
C LYS A 659 -6.37 24.93 -12.40
N TYR A 660 -7.59 25.10 -12.90
CA TYR A 660 -7.89 26.04 -13.97
C TYR A 660 -7.80 27.50 -13.50
N PHE A 661 -8.39 27.81 -12.35
CA PHE A 661 -8.44 29.19 -11.85
C PHE A 661 -7.19 29.60 -11.04
N SER A 662 -6.47 28.65 -10.46
CA SER A 662 -5.27 28.94 -9.65
C SER A 662 -3.99 29.04 -10.50
N PRO A 663 -2.91 29.67 -9.98
CA PRO A 663 -1.57 29.51 -10.54
C PRO A 663 -1.15 28.04 -10.54
N THR A 664 -0.73 27.54 -11.71
CA THR A 664 -0.34 26.14 -11.88
C THR A 664 0.93 25.97 -12.70
N SER A 665 1.57 24.82 -12.52
CA SER A 665 2.74 24.37 -13.30
C SER A 665 2.50 22.95 -13.84
N VAL A 666 3.08 22.67 -15.00
CA VAL A 666 3.18 21.31 -15.60
C VAL A 666 4.57 20.70 -15.40
N MET A 667 5.44 21.39 -14.67
CA MET A 667 6.81 20.96 -14.37
C MET A 667 7.02 20.76 -12.87
N SER A 668 7.99 19.93 -12.50
CA SER A 668 8.46 19.71 -11.11
C SER A 668 9.01 20.99 -10.44
N HIS A 669 9.32 20.92 -9.14
CA HIS A 669 9.64 22.11 -8.31
C HIS A 669 10.90 22.82 -8.78
N ASP A 670 11.83 22.05 -9.34
CA ASP A 670 13.07 22.48 -9.98
C ASP A 670 12.92 22.78 -11.48
N GLY A 671 11.73 22.59 -12.06
CA GLY A 671 11.46 22.83 -13.48
C GLY A 671 12.09 21.81 -14.44
N ALA A 672 12.46 20.62 -13.97
CA ALA A 672 13.23 19.63 -14.74
C ALA A 672 12.45 18.40 -15.23
N VAL A 673 11.29 18.09 -14.63
CA VAL A 673 10.46 16.92 -14.96
C VAL A 673 9.10 17.37 -15.47
N PHE A 674 8.65 16.78 -16.58
CA PHE A 674 7.29 16.93 -17.09
C PHE A 674 6.32 16.12 -16.23
N LEU A 675 5.33 16.79 -15.65
CA LEU A 675 4.28 16.18 -14.84
C LEU A 675 3.12 15.70 -15.72
N ARG A 676 2.40 14.67 -15.25
CA ARG A 676 1.20 14.18 -15.92
C ARG A 676 0.04 15.14 -15.71
N THR A 677 -0.11 15.61 -14.48
CA THR A 677 -1.16 16.53 -14.04
C THR A 677 -0.60 17.94 -13.79
N MET A 678 -1.47 18.95 -13.86
CA MET A 678 -1.11 20.27 -13.36
C MET A 678 -1.00 20.24 -11.85
N ARG A 679 0.04 20.87 -11.30
CA ARG A 679 0.13 21.15 -9.86
C ARG A 679 -0.18 22.61 -9.58
N LEU A 680 -0.65 22.89 -8.37
CA LEU A 680 -0.76 24.26 -7.86
C LEU A 680 0.63 24.79 -7.51
N ASP A 681 0.98 25.97 -8.02
CA ASP A 681 2.31 26.55 -7.81
C ASP A 681 2.31 28.09 -7.95
N PRO A 682 2.48 28.86 -6.86
CA PRO A 682 2.64 28.40 -5.48
C PRO A 682 1.30 27.98 -4.85
N GLN A 683 1.36 27.05 -3.88
CA GLN A 683 0.18 26.58 -3.15
C GLN A 683 -0.60 27.70 -2.44
N SER A 684 0.07 28.78 -2.02
CA SER A 684 -0.57 29.94 -1.40
C SER A 684 -1.48 30.73 -2.36
N GLY A 685 -1.35 30.52 -3.67
CA GLY A 685 -2.22 31.11 -4.70
C GLY A 685 -3.48 30.30 -5.00
N ARG A 686 -3.72 29.18 -4.30
CA ARG A 686 -4.88 28.30 -4.52
C ARG A 686 -6.20 29.05 -4.36
N ILE A 687 -7.10 28.87 -5.31
CA ILE A 687 -8.50 29.28 -5.26
C ILE A 687 -9.35 28.02 -5.00
N PRO A 688 -9.81 27.78 -3.77
CA PRO A 688 -10.53 26.57 -3.43
C PRO A 688 -11.96 26.58 -3.99
N PHE A 689 -12.45 25.41 -4.37
CA PHE A 689 -13.84 25.18 -4.74
C PHE A 689 -14.46 24.13 -3.82
N GLN A 690 -15.77 24.24 -3.59
CA GLN A 690 -16.57 23.23 -2.88
C GLN A 690 -17.83 22.94 -3.68
N LEU A 691 -18.20 21.67 -3.76
CA LEU A 691 -19.48 21.22 -4.29
C LEU A 691 -20.30 20.63 -3.15
N LYS A 692 -21.58 20.98 -3.08
CA LYS A 692 -22.55 20.40 -2.15
C LYS A 692 -23.75 19.89 -2.92
N LYS A 693 -24.09 18.61 -2.75
CA LYS A 693 -25.36 18.03 -3.21
C LYS A 693 -26.45 18.41 -2.20
N GLU A 694 -27.47 19.12 -2.66
CA GLU A 694 -28.59 19.57 -1.85
C GLU A 694 -29.70 18.49 -1.80
N GLU A 695 -30.55 18.54 -0.78
CA GLU A 695 -31.62 17.54 -0.58
C GLU A 695 -32.63 17.46 -1.73
N ASN A 696 -32.83 18.57 -2.44
CA ASN A 696 -33.69 18.66 -3.62
C ASN A 696 -33.04 18.06 -4.90
N GLY A 697 -31.82 17.52 -4.80
CA GLY A 697 -31.06 16.95 -5.91
C GLY A 697 -30.29 17.97 -6.76
N THR A 698 -30.34 19.27 -6.45
CA THR A 698 -29.49 20.29 -7.08
C THR A 698 -28.11 20.33 -6.44
N TYR A 699 -27.16 20.98 -7.11
CA TYR A 699 -25.80 21.16 -6.62
C TYR A 699 -25.50 22.64 -6.38
N THR A 700 -24.83 22.93 -5.27
CA THR A 700 -24.32 24.26 -4.96
C THR A 700 -22.80 24.23 -5.09
N LEU A 701 -22.26 24.94 -6.09
CA LEU A 701 -20.82 25.16 -6.26
C LEU A 701 -20.42 26.49 -5.62
N THR A 702 -19.40 26.49 -4.76
CA THR A 702 -18.95 27.69 -4.06
C THR A 702 -17.43 27.88 -4.15
N THR A 703 -17.00 29.14 -4.08
CA THR A 703 -15.58 29.53 -4.00
C THR A 703 -15.44 30.84 -3.23
N THR A 704 -14.34 31.01 -2.49
CA THR A 704 -14.11 32.22 -1.69
C THR A 704 -13.65 33.42 -2.53
N ASN A 705 -13.19 33.19 -3.77
CA ASN A 705 -12.64 34.26 -4.60
C ASN A 705 -13.72 34.93 -5.46
N LYS A 706 -14.11 36.15 -5.09
CA LYS A 706 -15.15 36.91 -5.80
C LYS A 706 -14.72 37.43 -7.18
N LYS A 707 -13.42 37.49 -7.46
CA LYS A 707 -12.88 38.10 -8.69
C LYS A 707 -13.12 37.26 -9.94
N ILE A 708 -13.41 35.97 -9.79
CA ILE A 708 -13.56 35.04 -10.92
C ILE A 708 -15.01 34.91 -11.42
N ALA A 709 -15.96 35.67 -10.86
CA ALA A 709 -17.39 35.58 -11.21
C ALA A 709 -17.65 35.79 -12.71
N HIS A 710 -16.95 36.74 -13.33
CA HIS A 710 -17.11 37.02 -14.76
C HIS A 710 -16.65 35.85 -15.64
N GLN A 711 -15.48 35.27 -15.34
CA GLN A 711 -14.96 34.10 -16.04
C GLN A 711 -15.85 32.86 -15.85
N LEU A 712 -16.38 32.64 -14.63
CA LEU A 712 -17.33 31.55 -14.37
C LEU A 712 -18.59 31.68 -15.25
N LYS A 713 -19.09 32.91 -15.46
CA LYS A 713 -20.23 33.16 -16.32
C LYS A 713 -19.89 32.98 -17.80
N GLU A 714 -18.82 33.57 -18.29
CA GLU A 714 -18.50 33.58 -19.74
C GLU A 714 -17.97 32.25 -20.24
N GLU A 715 -17.10 31.59 -19.48
CA GLU A 715 -16.42 30.37 -19.93
C GLU A 715 -17.14 29.08 -19.53
N PHE A 716 -17.95 29.12 -18.47
CA PHE A 716 -18.61 27.94 -17.91
C PHE A 716 -20.14 28.07 -17.81
N ALA A 717 -20.72 29.20 -18.24
CA ALA A 717 -22.16 29.48 -18.17
C ALA A 717 -22.74 29.36 -16.74
N LEU A 718 -21.93 29.68 -15.72
CA LEU A 718 -22.34 29.63 -14.31
C LEU A 718 -22.78 31.01 -13.81
N GLU A 719 -24.04 31.11 -13.43
CA GLU A 719 -24.56 32.29 -12.74
C GLU A 719 -24.35 32.17 -11.24
N CYS A 720 -23.61 33.12 -10.67
CA CYS A 720 -23.20 33.06 -9.27
C CYS A 720 -23.72 34.25 -8.46
N VAL A 721 -24.27 33.94 -7.30
CA VAL A 721 -24.69 34.90 -6.27
C VAL A 721 -23.47 35.30 -5.45
N HIS A 722 -23.35 36.61 -5.19
CA HIS A 722 -22.29 37.16 -4.36
C HIS A 722 -22.76 37.22 -2.90
N SER A 723 -21.94 36.71 -1.98
CA SER A 723 -22.15 36.84 -0.53
C SER A 723 -20.87 37.34 0.15
N ASP A 724 -20.92 37.58 1.45
CA ASP A 724 -19.71 37.90 2.23
C ASP A 724 -18.71 36.74 2.21
N GLU A 725 -19.20 35.50 2.19
CA GLU A 725 -18.43 34.26 2.20
C GLU A 725 -17.75 33.93 0.85
N GLY A 726 -18.26 34.47 -0.26
CA GLY A 726 -17.68 34.21 -1.59
C GLY A 726 -18.70 34.29 -2.73
N LEU A 727 -18.53 33.39 -3.71
CA LEU A 727 -19.45 33.15 -4.80
C LEU A 727 -20.16 31.81 -4.59
N SER A 728 -21.43 31.75 -4.96
CA SER A 728 -22.26 30.54 -4.93
C SER A 728 -23.08 30.42 -6.20
N CYS A 729 -23.02 29.27 -6.86
CA CYS A 729 -23.72 29.00 -8.12
C CYS A 729 -24.58 27.74 -7.95
N SER A 730 -25.88 27.83 -8.26
CA SER A 730 -26.80 26.69 -8.20
C SER A 730 -26.86 25.98 -9.56
N ILE A 731 -26.71 24.66 -9.55
CA ILE A 731 -26.48 23.84 -10.74
C ILE A 731 -27.44 22.65 -10.72
N MET A 732 -28.21 22.48 -11.80
CA MET A 732 -29.05 21.29 -11.98
C MET A 732 -28.20 20.07 -12.40
N PRO A 733 -28.61 18.82 -12.13
CA PRO A 733 -27.83 17.63 -12.49
C PRO A 733 -27.37 17.57 -13.95
N LYS A 734 -28.26 17.91 -14.90
CA LYS A 734 -27.91 17.95 -16.34
C LYS A 734 -26.88 19.05 -16.67
N GLN A 735 -26.89 20.16 -15.94
CA GLN A 735 -25.90 21.23 -16.10
C GLN A 735 -24.55 20.83 -15.51
N LEU A 736 -24.55 20.06 -14.42
CA LEU A 736 -23.32 19.54 -13.80
C LEU A 736 -22.52 18.65 -14.78
N LEU A 737 -23.20 17.75 -15.50
CA LEU A 737 -22.54 16.89 -16.51
C LEU A 737 -21.88 17.73 -17.62
N LYS A 738 -22.60 18.74 -18.15
CA LYS A 738 -22.04 19.68 -19.13
C LYS A 738 -20.87 20.49 -18.58
N LEU A 739 -20.95 20.88 -17.30
CA LEU A 739 -19.87 21.58 -16.62
C LEU A 739 -18.63 20.69 -16.51
N MET A 740 -18.78 19.41 -16.17
CA MET A 740 -17.67 18.44 -16.11
C MET A 740 -16.94 18.33 -17.45
N GLU A 741 -17.67 18.18 -18.55
CA GLU A 741 -17.10 18.14 -19.91
C GLU A 741 -16.37 19.45 -20.26
N THR A 742 -17.00 20.60 -19.97
CA THR A 742 -16.42 21.92 -20.26
C THR A 742 -15.15 22.16 -19.45
N VAL A 743 -15.15 21.80 -18.17
CA VAL A 743 -13.99 21.92 -17.27
C VAL A 743 -12.86 21.02 -17.72
N GLU A 744 -13.15 19.78 -18.13
CA GLU A 744 -12.15 18.87 -18.70
C GLU A 744 -11.44 19.49 -19.90
N PHE A 745 -12.23 19.99 -20.86
CA PHE A 745 -11.71 20.63 -22.06
C PHE A 745 -10.84 21.84 -21.72
N LYS A 746 -11.32 22.73 -20.84
CA LYS A 746 -10.60 23.94 -20.41
C LYS A 746 -9.33 23.64 -19.61
N TYR A 747 -9.38 22.62 -18.75
CA TYR A 747 -8.23 22.12 -18.02
C TYR A 747 -7.13 21.63 -18.97
N ASN A 748 -7.50 20.80 -19.94
CA ASN A 748 -6.55 20.28 -20.93
C ASN A 748 -6.01 21.40 -21.83
N GLN A 749 -6.85 22.35 -22.26
CA GLN A 749 -6.40 23.53 -23.00
C GLN A 749 -5.36 24.34 -22.21
N LYS A 750 -5.61 24.60 -20.92
CA LYS A 750 -4.63 25.29 -20.05
C LYS A 750 -3.34 24.51 -19.91
N ARG A 751 -3.43 23.19 -19.71
CA ARG A 751 -2.27 22.29 -19.59
C ARG A 751 -1.41 22.34 -20.86
N GLU A 752 -2.01 22.22 -22.04
CA GLU A 752 -1.28 22.29 -23.31
C GLU A 752 -0.59 23.64 -23.51
N MET A 753 -1.26 24.75 -23.16
CA MET A 753 -0.63 26.08 -23.19
C MET A 753 0.59 26.18 -22.26
N LEU A 754 0.50 25.59 -21.06
CA LEU A 754 1.61 25.57 -20.09
C LEU A 754 2.76 24.66 -20.53
N LEU A 755 2.51 23.63 -21.34
CA LEU A 755 3.52 22.71 -21.87
C LEU A 755 4.38 23.32 -22.97
N ILE A 756 3.89 24.35 -23.67
CA ILE A 756 4.62 24.99 -24.80
C ILE A 756 6.06 25.35 -24.39
N LYS A 757 6.24 26.22 -23.39
CA LYS A 757 7.58 26.74 -23.03
C LYS A 757 8.54 25.63 -22.56
N PRO A 758 8.13 24.70 -21.67
CA PRO A 758 8.96 23.55 -21.31
C PRO A 758 9.34 22.66 -22.51
N THR A 759 8.39 22.34 -23.39
CA THR A 759 8.66 21.52 -24.59
C THR A 759 9.68 22.20 -25.49
N TYR A 760 9.57 23.51 -25.71
CA TYR A 760 10.58 24.27 -26.46
C TYR A 760 11.97 24.16 -25.81
N LYS A 761 12.05 24.36 -24.50
CA LYS A 761 13.31 24.35 -23.77
C LYS A 761 14.01 22.98 -23.79
N PHE A 762 13.25 21.90 -23.55
CA PHE A 762 13.82 20.57 -23.30
C PHE A 762 13.80 19.64 -24.53
N VAL A 763 12.97 19.94 -25.53
CA VAL A 763 12.79 19.09 -26.72
C VAL A 763 13.11 19.86 -27.99
N THR A 764 12.35 20.91 -28.29
CA THR A 764 12.41 21.58 -29.60
C THR A 764 13.73 22.29 -29.85
N PHE A 765 14.24 23.09 -28.91
CA PHE A 765 15.53 23.78 -29.08
C PHE A 765 16.72 22.83 -29.18
N PRO A 766 16.83 21.77 -28.34
CA PRO A 766 17.85 20.74 -28.54
C PRO A 766 17.76 20.06 -29.92
N ASN A 767 16.57 19.64 -30.35
CA ASN A 767 16.36 19.00 -31.66
C ASN A 767 16.73 19.94 -32.82
N MET A 768 16.29 21.20 -32.74
CA MET A 768 16.64 22.23 -33.70
C MET A 768 18.15 22.50 -33.73
N SER A 769 18.81 22.60 -32.58
CA SER A 769 20.26 22.80 -32.50
C SER A 769 21.03 21.62 -33.10
N PHE A 770 20.55 20.40 -32.90
CA PHE A 770 21.10 19.20 -33.54
C PHE A 770 21.00 19.27 -35.06
N LEU A 771 19.80 19.56 -35.59
CA LEU A 771 19.54 19.67 -37.03
C LEU A 771 20.42 20.75 -37.69
N LEU A 772 20.50 21.92 -37.06
CA LEU A 772 21.30 23.04 -37.55
C LEU A 772 22.81 22.76 -37.58
N ASN A 773 23.29 21.80 -36.79
CA ASN A 773 24.71 21.40 -36.74
C ASN A 773 24.94 19.97 -37.28
N GLN A 774 23.98 19.34 -37.96
CA GLN A 774 24.04 17.92 -38.34
C GLN A 774 25.26 17.54 -39.20
N HIS A 775 25.84 18.50 -39.93
CA HIS A 775 26.98 18.29 -40.82
C HIS A 775 28.30 18.89 -40.31
N ASN A 776 28.31 19.36 -39.06
CA ASN A 776 29.50 19.90 -38.42
C ASN A 776 30.32 18.78 -37.79
N THR A 777 31.63 18.91 -37.90
CA THR A 777 32.61 18.19 -37.09
C THR A 777 32.74 18.83 -35.70
N PRO A 778 33.26 18.12 -34.69
CA PRO A 778 33.46 18.69 -33.34
C PRO A 778 34.35 19.94 -33.30
N SER A 779 35.22 20.13 -34.31
CA SER A 779 36.07 21.30 -34.48
C SER A 779 35.38 22.48 -35.16
N ASP A 780 34.23 22.26 -35.81
CA ASP A 780 33.52 23.32 -36.52
C ASP A 780 32.81 24.26 -35.54
N PRO A 781 32.76 25.58 -35.84
CA PRO A 781 32.09 26.53 -34.98
C PRO A 781 30.59 26.25 -34.93
N LYS A 782 30.03 26.12 -33.72
CA LYS A 782 28.59 25.90 -33.50
C LYS A 782 27.79 27.15 -33.86
N ILE A 783 26.61 26.93 -34.44
CA ILE A 783 25.63 27.98 -34.70
C ILE A 783 25.21 28.65 -33.39
N ASP A 784 25.13 29.98 -33.35
CA ASP A 784 24.61 30.67 -32.16
C ASP A 784 23.10 30.81 -32.30
N VAL A 785 22.38 30.28 -31.32
CA VAL A 785 20.92 30.35 -31.21
C VAL A 785 20.57 31.02 -29.89
N GLY A 786 19.87 32.16 -29.98
CA GLY A 786 19.25 32.83 -28.84
C GLY A 786 17.73 32.84 -29.00
N PHE A 787 17.00 32.98 -27.90
CA PHE A 787 15.54 33.08 -27.94
C PHE A 787 15.01 34.09 -26.92
N LEU A 788 13.86 34.68 -27.22
CA LEU A 788 13.13 35.57 -26.33
C LEU A 788 11.63 35.29 -26.44
N TRP A 789 10.98 35.13 -25.28
CA TRP A 789 9.52 35.02 -25.19
C TRP A 789 8.91 36.39 -24.91
N HIS A 790 7.92 36.77 -25.71
CA HIS A 790 7.14 38.00 -25.51
C HIS A 790 5.88 37.76 -24.68
N ALA A 791 5.23 38.85 -24.26
CA ALA A 791 4.04 38.82 -23.39
C ALA A 791 2.86 38.05 -24.02
N GLU A 792 2.72 38.08 -25.34
CA GLU A 792 1.65 37.39 -26.11
C GLU A 792 1.99 35.91 -26.40
N ASN A 793 2.99 35.35 -25.70
CA ASN A 793 3.60 34.06 -25.99
C ASN A 793 4.26 33.95 -27.38
N THR A 794 4.39 35.01 -28.17
CA THR A 794 5.23 35.01 -29.38
C THR A 794 6.69 34.72 -29.03
N LEU A 795 7.36 33.92 -29.86
CA LEU A 795 8.75 33.51 -29.69
C LEU A 795 9.63 34.11 -30.80
N SER A 796 10.61 34.93 -30.41
CA SER A 796 11.67 35.38 -31.31
C SER A 796 12.88 34.48 -31.19
N LEU A 797 13.34 33.91 -32.30
CA LEU A 797 14.60 33.19 -32.42
C LEU A 797 15.64 34.06 -33.09
N ARG A 798 16.81 34.18 -32.49
CA ARG A 798 17.99 34.83 -33.07
C ARG A 798 18.98 33.76 -33.50
N ILE A 799 19.25 33.65 -34.78
CA ILE A 799 20.13 32.62 -35.35
C ILE A 799 21.32 33.27 -36.05
N ILE A 800 22.55 32.84 -35.75
CA ILE A 800 23.78 33.29 -36.41
C ILE A 800 24.52 32.08 -36.97
N ALA A 801 24.39 31.85 -38.27
CA ALA A 801 25.12 30.82 -38.99
C ALA A 801 26.58 31.24 -39.20
N LYS A 802 27.54 30.37 -38.86
CA LYS A 802 28.98 30.64 -38.98
C LYS A 802 29.63 29.96 -40.19
N THR A 803 28.95 28.97 -40.76
CA THR A 803 29.41 28.20 -41.92
C THR A 803 28.32 28.12 -42.99
N GLU A 804 28.73 27.91 -44.25
CA GLU A 804 27.78 27.75 -45.37
C GLU A 804 26.83 26.57 -45.17
N LYS A 805 27.33 25.46 -44.60
CA LYS A 805 26.50 24.28 -44.29
C LYS A 805 25.40 24.62 -43.27
N GLN A 806 25.71 25.43 -42.26
CA GLN A 806 24.71 25.92 -41.31
C GLN A 806 23.69 26.82 -42.00
N ALA A 807 24.13 27.75 -42.87
CA ALA A 807 23.22 28.62 -43.60
C ALA A 807 22.24 27.82 -44.49
N GLN A 808 22.72 26.73 -45.13
CA GLN A 808 21.85 25.81 -45.88
C GLN A 808 20.85 25.07 -44.98
N GLN A 809 21.24 24.67 -43.77
CA GLN A 809 20.29 24.05 -42.83
C GLN A 809 19.25 25.04 -42.32
N VAL A 810 19.63 26.30 -42.08
CA VAL A 810 18.67 27.38 -41.75
C VAL A 810 17.70 27.59 -42.91
N GLN A 811 18.19 27.63 -44.15
CA GLN A 811 17.33 27.73 -45.32
C GLN A 811 16.37 26.55 -45.44
N LYS A 812 16.82 25.33 -45.12
CA LYS A 812 15.96 24.14 -45.14
C LYS A 812 14.87 24.18 -44.07
N LEU A 813 15.22 24.58 -42.85
CA LEU A 813 14.29 24.57 -41.71
C LEU A 813 13.33 25.76 -41.71
N PHE A 814 13.78 26.92 -42.18
CA PHE A 814 13.03 28.17 -42.04
C PHE A 814 12.72 28.86 -43.38
N GLY A 815 13.21 28.34 -44.50
CA GLY A 815 13.04 28.95 -45.82
C GLY A 815 13.89 30.21 -46.06
N ILE A 816 14.76 30.58 -45.11
CA ILE A 816 15.55 31.81 -45.15
C ILE A 816 17.04 31.47 -45.24
N LEU A 817 17.75 32.06 -46.21
CA LEU A 817 19.20 31.89 -46.35
C LEU A 817 19.93 33.01 -45.59
N PRO A 818 20.50 32.75 -44.38
CA PRO A 818 21.12 33.78 -43.58
C PRO A 818 22.49 34.19 -44.13
N VAL A 819 22.85 35.46 -43.95
CA VAL A 819 24.21 35.96 -44.17
C VAL A 819 25.13 35.44 -43.05
N LEU A 820 26.30 34.92 -43.42
CA LEU A 820 27.24 34.36 -42.46
C LEU A 820 27.68 35.38 -41.41
N ASN A 821 27.74 34.93 -40.16
CA ASN A 821 28.10 35.71 -38.96
C ASN A 821 27.19 36.91 -38.68
N GLN A 822 26.02 36.99 -39.31
CA GLN A 822 24.98 37.97 -39.00
C GLN A 822 23.79 37.32 -38.30
N ALA A 823 23.07 38.10 -37.51
CA ALA A 823 21.91 37.64 -36.78
C ALA A 823 20.66 37.74 -37.66
N GLU A 824 20.04 36.59 -37.88
CA GLU A 824 18.70 36.48 -38.47
C GLU A 824 17.68 36.35 -37.34
N LEU A 825 16.52 37.02 -37.48
CA LEU A 825 15.44 36.97 -36.52
C LEU A 825 14.24 36.24 -37.12
N ILE A 826 13.77 35.21 -36.43
CA ILE A 826 12.62 34.39 -36.84
C ILE A 826 11.55 34.51 -35.76
N GLU A 827 10.39 34.99 -36.14
CA GLU A 827 9.23 35.13 -35.26
C GLU A 827 8.31 33.92 -35.43
N ILE A 828 7.95 33.29 -34.32
CA ILE A 828 6.96 32.21 -34.27
C ILE A 828 5.78 32.71 -33.45
N SER A 829 4.64 32.88 -34.11
CA SER A 829 3.42 33.35 -33.46
C SER A 829 2.85 32.30 -32.50
N SER A 830 2.02 32.74 -31.55
CA SER A 830 1.44 31.85 -30.54
C SER A 830 0.61 30.70 -31.12
N GLY A 831 -0.09 30.94 -32.24
CA GLY A 831 -0.88 29.93 -32.95
C GLY A 831 -0.05 28.95 -33.79
N GLU A 832 1.23 29.22 -34.03
CA GLU A 832 2.11 28.39 -34.86
C GLU A 832 2.99 27.44 -34.03
N HIS A 833 3.01 27.59 -32.71
CA HIS A 833 3.90 26.82 -31.85
C HIS A 833 3.80 25.31 -32.05
N TYR A 834 2.59 24.78 -32.08
CA TYR A 834 2.36 23.34 -32.22
C TYR A 834 2.88 22.81 -33.57
N LYS A 835 2.56 23.52 -34.67
CA LYS A 835 3.02 23.18 -36.01
C LYS A 835 4.55 23.22 -36.09
N PHE A 836 5.16 24.24 -35.50
CA PHE A 836 6.61 24.37 -35.47
C PHE A 836 7.28 23.26 -34.66
N GLN A 837 6.74 22.90 -33.50
CA GLN A 837 7.23 21.78 -32.68
C GLN A 837 7.19 20.48 -33.47
N GLN A 838 6.03 20.12 -34.03
CA GLN A 838 5.87 18.90 -34.83
C GLN A 838 6.83 18.87 -36.02
N PHE A 839 7.01 20.00 -36.71
CA PHE A 839 7.94 20.08 -37.84
C PHE A 839 9.39 19.81 -37.44
N ILE A 840 9.85 20.37 -36.33
CA ILE A 840 11.20 20.15 -35.82
C ILE A 840 11.38 18.70 -35.36
N ASP A 841 10.40 18.15 -34.64
CA ASP A 841 10.46 16.80 -34.12
C ASP A 841 10.47 15.75 -35.25
N GLN A 842 9.59 15.90 -36.25
CA GLN A 842 9.60 15.06 -37.45
C GLN A 842 10.94 15.15 -38.19
N SER A 843 11.45 16.37 -38.41
CA SER A 843 12.73 16.58 -39.08
C SER A 843 13.89 15.92 -38.34
N TYR A 844 13.83 15.92 -37.01
CA TYR A 844 14.83 15.29 -36.15
C TYR A 844 14.77 13.77 -36.21
N GLU A 845 13.57 13.18 -36.20
CA GLU A 845 13.36 11.75 -36.37
C GLU A 845 13.87 11.25 -37.73
N ASP A 846 13.50 11.93 -38.81
CA ASP A 846 13.98 11.64 -40.17
C ASP A 846 15.52 11.67 -40.23
N ALA A 847 16.13 12.68 -39.58
CA ALA A 847 17.59 12.82 -39.52
C ALA A 847 18.26 11.69 -38.70
N GLN A 848 17.66 11.29 -37.58
CA GLN A 848 18.11 10.18 -36.74
C GLN A 848 18.04 8.85 -37.49
N GLU A 849 16.93 8.58 -38.17
CA GLU A 849 16.73 7.36 -38.95
C GLU A 849 17.76 7.25 -40.08
N LEU A 850 18.01 8.35 -40.79
CA LEU A 850 19.01 8.38 -41.86
C LEU A 850 20.44 8.12 -41.34
N ILE A 851 20.75 8.55 -40.11
CA ILE A 851 22.03 8.26 -39.43
C ILE A 851 22.10 6.78 -39.05
N ARG A 852 21.03 6.20 -38.50
CA ARG A 852 20.96 4.77 -38.14
C ARG A 852 21.13 3.87 -39.37
N CYS A 853 20.44 4.18 -40.47
CA CYS A 853 20.58 3.47 -41.74
C CYS A 853 22.02 3.54 -42.29
N LYS A 854 22.66 4.71 -42.24
CA LYS A 854 24.09 4.85 -42.64
C LYS A 854 25.06 4.10 -41.72
N ALA A 855 24.71 3.91 -40.44
CA ALA A 855 25.52 3.14 -39.49
C ALA A 855 25.41 1.62 -39.75
N CYS A 856 24.21 1.10 -40.04
CA CYS A 856 24.02 -0.31 -40.45
C CYS A 856 24.78 -0.65 -41.74
N VAL A 857 24.70 0.21 -42.76
CA VAL A 857 25.41 0.00 -44.05
C VAL A 857 26.94 0.03 -43.90
N LYS A 858 27.46 0.75 -42.90
CA LYS A 858 28.90 0.75 -42.57
C LYS A 858 29.33 -0.48 -41.75
N ALA A 859 28.42 -1.11 -41.00
CA ALA A 859 28.69 -2.36 -40.29
C ALA A 859 28.76 -3.54 -41.28
N GLU A 860 27.82 -3.63 -42.23
CA GLU A 860 27.84 -4.67 -43.28
C GLU A 860 29.08 -4.56 -44.19
N ARG A 861 29.50 -3.35 -44.56
CA ARG A 861 30.74 -3.15 -45.36
C ARG A 861 32.04 -3.46 -44.62
N ARG A 862 32.03 -3.59 -43.29
CA ARG A 862 33.20 -4.03 -42.50
C ARG A 862 33.28 -5.55 -42.33
N GLU A 863 32.16 -6.27 -42.47
CA GLU A 863 32.15 -7.74 -42.40
C GLU A 863 32.56 -8.41 -43.72
N ASP A 864 32.42 -7.73 -44.86
CA ASP A 864 32.87 -8.26 -46.17
C ASP A 864 34.39 -8.23 -46.40
N VAL A 865 35.18 -7.63 -45.51
CA VAL A 865 36.66 -7.58 -45.63
C VAL A 865 37.36 -8.46 -44.58
N ILE A 866 36.63 -9.07 -43.64
CA ILE A 866 37.20 -9.93 -42.58
C ILE A 866 36.46 -11.29 -42.52
N SER A 867 36.05 -11.84 -43.66
CA SER A 867 35.37 -13.15 -43.72
C SER A 867 36.23 -14.30 -44.28
N THR A 868 37.55 -14.14 -44.43
CA THR A 868 38.41 -15.24 -44.95
C THR A 868 39.24 -16.02 -43.93
N LEU A 869 39.31 -15.66 -42.64
CA LEU A 869 40.08 -16.46 -41.68
C LEU A 869 39.44 -16.57 -40.29
N SER A 870 38.92 -17.78 -40.04
CA SER A 870 39.04 -18.51 -38.78
C SER A 870 38.09 -18.18 -37.63
N ARG A 871 37.01 -18.96 -37.58
CA ARG A 871 36.35 -19.43 -36.35
C ARG A 871 37.35 -20.10 -35.42
N SER A 872 37.44 -19.65 -34.15
CA SER A 872 37.14 -20.45 -32.94
C SER A 872 37.82 -19.87 -31.66
N SER A 873 36.98 -19.59 -30.66
CA SER A 873 37.24 -19.56 -29.19
C SER A 873 37.76 -18.29 -28.47
N MET A 874 36.98 -17.91 -27.44
CA MET A 874 37.26 -17.16 -26.19
C MET A 874 37.32 -15.61 -26.14
N ARG A 875 36.19 -15.07 -25.61
CA ARG A 875 35.99 -14.12 -24.47
C ARG A 875 36.59 -12.68 -24.46
N ILE A 876 35.61 -11.75 -24.39
CA ILE A 876 35.46 -10.57 -23.49
C ILE A 876 35.95 -9.17 -23.96
N ALA A 877 35.03 -8.21 -23.75
CA ALA A 877 35.13 -6.74 -23.66
C ALA A 877 35.26 -5.97 -24.99
N SER A 878 34.55 -4.88 -25.26
CA SER A 878 33.60 -4.08 -24.48
C SER A 878 32.88 -3.10 -25.45
N THR A 879 31.87 -2.42 -24.89
CA THR A 879 31.33 -1.10 -25.28
C THR A 879 30.41 -0.97 -26.50
N THR A 880 29.18 -0.59 -26.14
CA THR A 880 28.24 0.29 -26.85
C THR A 880 27.50 -0.24 -28.07
N THR A 881 26.17 -0.01 -28.03
CA THR A 881 25.13 -0.20 -29.06
C THR A 881 24.72 -1.64 -29.38
N SER A 882 23.63 -2.12 -28.76
CA SER A 882 22.33 -2.15 -29.44
C SER A 882 21.25 -2.80 -28.57
N ASN A 883 20.11 -2.10 -28.57
CA ASN A 883 18.84 -2.45 -27.97
C ASN A 883 18.20 -3.65 -28.67
N THR A 884 18.44 -4.87 -28.19
CA THR A 884 17.63 -6.06 -28.59
C THR A 884 16.74 -6.58 -27.46
N LYS A 885 16.59 -5.81 -26.37
CA LYS A 885 15.54 -6.01 -25.35
C LYS A 885 14.47 -4.92 -25.32
N TRP A 886 14.71 -3.78 -25.96
CA TRP A 886 13.81 -2.63 -25.94
C TRP A 886 12.64 -2.74 -26.94
N ASN A 887 12.79 -3.43 -28.07
CA ASN A 887 11.67 -3.65 -29.00
C ASN A 887 10.68 -4.72 -28.49
N GLY A 888 11.08 -5.57 -27.53
CA GLY A 888 10.19 -6.58 -26.93
C GLY A 888 9.45 -6.09 -25.67
N LEU A 889 9.66 -4.84 -25.25
CA LEU A 889 9.09 -4.27 -24.01
C LEU A 889 8.27 -2.99 -24.24
N HIS A 890 8.23 -2.46 -25.47
CA HIS A 890 7.45 -1.27 -25.83
C HIS A 890 6.15 -1.52 -26.61
N GLU A 891 5.75 -2.77 -26.86
CA GLU A 891 4.43 -3.09 -27.43
C GLU A 891 3.29 -3.13 -26.40
N LYS A 892 3.51 -2.64 -25.17
CA LYS A 892 2.44 -2.53 -24.15
C LYS A 892 2.56 -1.24 -23.34
N ALA A 893 2.51 -0.10 -24.02
CA ALA A 893 1.88 1.12 -23.52
C ALA A 893 2.06 2.23 -24.55
N GLU A 894 0.93 2.81 -24.93
CA GLU A 894 0.74 4.06 -25.70
C GLU A 894 0.41 3.92 -27.19
N VAL A 895 -0.68 4.61 -27.52
CA VAL A 895 -1.44 4.73 -28.78
C VAL A 895 -2.34 3.53 -29.09
N GLU A 896 -3.60 3.58 -28.61
CA GLU A 896 -4.70 2.99 -29.37
C GLU A 896 -4.78 3.75 -30.71
N GLU A 897 -3.98 3.33 -31.68
CA GLU A 897 -4.41 3.42 -33.06
C GLU A 897 -5.63 2.50 -33.15
N GLU A 898 -6.77 3.03 -33.57
CA GLU A 898 -7.96 2.23 -33.86
C GLU A 898 -7.54 1.07 -34.78
N VAL A 899 -7.40 -0.12 -34.21
CA VAL A 899 -7.14 -1.34 -34.97
C VAL A 899 -8.31 -1.46 -35.95
N PRO A 900 -8.08 -1.48 -37.27
CA PRO A 900 -9.17 -1.55 -38.24
C PRO A 900 -10.11 -2.70 -37.89
N ILE A 901 -11.43 -2.48 -37.94
CA ILE A 901 -12.44 -3.47 -37.53
C ILE A 901 -12.23 -4.81 -38.25
N SER A 902 -11.73 -4.79 -39.48
CA SER A 902 -11.31 -5.98 -40.23
C SER A 902 -10.21 -6.78 -39.51
N GLN A 903 -9.18 -6.14 -38.95
CA GLN A 903 -8.12 -6.83 -38.20
C GLN A 903 -8.63 -7.41 -36.87
N LEU A 904 -9.56 -6.74 -36.19
CA LEU A 904 -10.21 -7.27 -34.99
C LEU A 904 -11.07 -8.51 -35.31
N LEU A 905 -11.85 -8.45 -36.39
CA LEU A 905 -12.66 -9.57 -36.87
C LEU A 905 -11.78 -10.76 -37.28
N LEU A 906 -10.68 -10.52 -38.00
CA LEU A 906 -9.72 -11.58 -38.37
C LEU A 906 -9.06 -12.22 -37.16
N LYS A 907 -8.69 -11.43 -36.14
CA LYS A 907 -8.14 -11.95 -34.90
C LYS A 907 -9.15 -12.86 -34.18
N ARG A 908 -10.43 -12.49 -34.18
CA ARG A 908 -11.52 -13.30 -33.62
C ARG A 908 -11.73 -14.59 -34.42
N LEU A 909 -11.83 -14.51 -35.75
CA LEU A 909 -12.03 -15.68 -36.63
C LEU A 909 -10.85 -16.67 -36.58
N ARG A 910 -9.60 -16.20 -36.43
CA ARG A 910 -8.43 -17.05 -36.18
C ARG A 910 -8.52 -17.86 -34.90
N GLY A 911 -9.18 -17.32 -33.88
CA GLY A 911 -9.43 -18.03 -32.62
C GLY A 911 -10.55 -19.07 -32.74
N LEU A 912 -11.48 -18.90 -33.68
CA LEU A 912 -12.67 -19.74 -33.84
C LEU A 912 -12.52 -20.83 -34.91
N ILE A 913 -11.70 -20.61 -35.94
CA ILE A 913 -11.57 -21.50 -37.09
C ILE A 913 -10.20 -22.20 -37.04
N ALA A 914 -10.19 -23.47 -36.66
CA ALA A 914 -8.96 -24.27 -36.61
C ALA A 914 -8.50 -24.76 -38.00
N ASP A 915 -9.39 -24.79 -39.00
CA ASP A 915 -9.07 -25.27 -40.35
C ASP A 915 -8.45 -24.16 -41.22
N SER A 916 -7.14 -24.26 -41.44
CA SER A 916 -6.37 -23.33 -42.28
C SER A 916 -6.87 -23.23 -43.74
N GLY A 917 -7.52 -24.28 -44.27
CA GLY A 917 -8.06 -24.30 -45.63
C GLY A 917 -9.33 -23.47 -45.80
N ILE A 918 -10.06 -23.22 -44.71
CA ILE A 918 -11.26 -22.37 -44.66
C ILE A 918 -10.90 -20.94 -44.23
N LEU A 919 -9.90 -20.81 -43.35
CA LEU A 919 -9.44 -19.53 -42.82
C LEU A 919 -8.80 -18.63 -43.89
N GLN A 920 -7.99 -19.18 -44.81
CA GLN A 920 -7.34 -18.38 -45.85
C GLN A 920 -8.33 -17.68 -46.82
N PRO A 921 -9.36 -18.36 -47.35
CA PRO A 921 -10.41 -17.70 -48.13
C PRO A 921 -11.14 -16.60 -47.37
N ILE A 922 -11.43 -16.81 -46.09
CA ILE A 922 -12.12 -15.82 -45.24
C ILE A 922 -11.24 -14.61 -44.98
N GLU A 923 -9.96 -14.82 -44.71
CA GLU A 923 -8.99 -13.74 -44.54
C GLU A 923 -8.91 -12.86 -45.79
N LYS A 924 -8.98 -13.47 -46.97
CA LYS A 924 -9.02 -12.74 -48.22
C LYS A 924 -10.30 -11.91 -48.35
N VAL A 925 -11.47 -12.52 -48.15
CA VAL A 925 -12.75 -11.82 -48.27
C VAL A 925 -12.88 -10.68 -47.26
N VAL A 926 -12.56 -10.90 -45.98
CA VAL A 926 -12.68 -9.87 -44.93
C VAL A 926 -11.73 -8.68 -45.19
N ASN A 927 -10.57 -8.91 -45.80
CA ASN A 927 -9.66 -7.82 -46.21
C ASN A 927 -10.14 -7.07 -47.48
N GLU A 928 -11.00 -7.69 -48.29
CA GLU A 928 -11.56 -7.13 -49.52
C GLU A 928 -12.90 -6.40 -49.30
N ILE A 929 -13.54 -6.54 -48.13
CA ILE A 929 -14.77 -5.80 -47.77
C ILE A 929 -14.47 -4.30 -47.60
N THR A 930 -14.99 -3.48 -48.50
CA THR A 930 -14.87 -2.02 -48.45
C THR A 930 -15.98 -1.32 -47.65
N SER A 931 -17.04 -2.05 -47.26
CA SER A 931 -18.18 -1.49 -46.51
C SER A 931 -17.98 -1.67 -44.99
N PRO A 932 -17.83 -0.58 -44.20
CA PRO A 932 -17.64 -0.68 -42.76
C PRO A 932 -18.87 -1.28 -42.04
N VAL A 933 -20.07 -1.08 -42.58
CA VAL A 933 -21.33 -1.61 -42.00
C VAL A 933 -21.34 -3.14 -41.96
N ILE A 934 -20.82 -3.80 -42.99
CA ILE A 934 -20.77 -5.28 -43.05
C ILE A 934 -19.76 -5.81 -42.03
N LEU A 935 -18.62 -5.12 -41.84
CA LEU A 935 -17.62 -5.50 -40.85
C LEU A 935 -18.15 -5.32 -39.42
N GLU A 936 -18.91 -4.26 -39.17
CA GLU A 936 -19.59 -4.03 -37.89
C GLU A 936 -20.68 -5.08 -37.62
N GLU A 937 -21.48 -5.45 -38.62
CA GLU A 937 -22.51 -6.48 -38.52
C GLU A 937 -21.91 -7.86 -38.23
N LEU A 938 -20.83 -8.23 -38.93
CA LEU A 938 -20.09 -9.46 -38.64
C LEU A 938 -19.49 -9.49 -37.24
N MET A 939 -19.04 -8.34 -36.73
CA MET A 939 -18.51 -8.21 -35.37
C MET A 939 -19.59 -8.35 -34.29
N GLN A 940 -20.85 -8.07 -34.59
CA GLN A 940 -21.97 -8.21 -33.66
C GLN A 940 -22.42 -9.65 -33.46
N TYR A 941 -22.20 -10.55 -34.43
CA TYR A 941 -22.55 -11.96 -34.29
C TYR A 941 -21.73 -12.66 -33.21
N ASN A 942 -22.36 -13.61 -32.51
CA ASN A 942 -21.69 -14.43 -31.49
C ASN A 942 -20.75 -15.49 -32.10
N ASP A 943 -19.92 -16.10 -31.26
CA ASP A 943 -18.87 -17.03 -31.70
C ASP A 943 -19.44 -18.31 -32.35
N LYS A 944 -20.61 -18.79 -31.91
CA LYS A 944 -21.31 -19.94 -32.53
C LYS A 944 -21.77 -19.61 -33.95
N THR A 945 -22.30 -18.41 -34.15
CA THR A 945 -22.73 -17.90 -35.46
C THR A 945 -21.54 -17.79 -36.41
N LEU A 946 -20.42 -17.26 -35.93
CA LEU A 946 -19.19 -17.05 -36.70
C LEU A 946 -18.32 -18.30 -36.89
N SER A 947 -18.64 -19.42 -36.24
CA SER A 947 -17.91 -20.70 -36.40
C SER A 947 -18.74 -21.78 -37.13
N SER A 948 -20.01 -21.49 -37.44
CA SER A 948 -20.89 -22.41 -38.17
C SER A 948 -20.46 -22.58 -39.62
N ARG A 949 -20.39 -23.82 -40.10
CA ARG A 949 -19.93 -24.16 -41.44
C ARG A 949 -20.72 -23.48 -42.56
N ASP A 950 -22.04 -23.33 -42.40
CA ASP A 950 -22.90 -22.72 -43.42
C ASP A 950 -22.73 -21.20 -43.45
N ASN A 951 -22.55 -20.56 -42.28
CA ASN A 951 -22.28 -19.12 -42.17
C ASN A 951 -20.86 -18.77 -42.64
N LEU A 952 -19.86 -19.61 -42.34
CA LEU A 952 -18.51 -19.46 -42.86
C LEU A 952 -18.50 -19.55 -44.39
N LYS A 953 -19.30 -20.44 -44.97
CA LYS A 953 -19.47 -20.51 -46.42
C LYS A 953 -20.19 -19.27 -46.99
N ALA A 954 -21.20 -18.74 -46.29
CA ALA A 954 -21.85 -17.50 -46.67
C ALA A 954 -20.88 -16.31 -46.67
N ILE A 955 -19.96 -16.24 -45.69
CA ILE A 955 -18.89 -15.23 -45.62
C ILE A 955 -17.92 -15.41 -46.79
N ILE A 956 -17.47 -16.64 -47.09
CA ILE A 956 -16.55 -16.91 -48.22
C ILE A 956 -17.19 -16.56 -49.57
N ASP A 957 -18.48 -16.82 -49.72
CA ASP A 957 -19.23 -16.54 -50.95
C ASP A 957 -19.72 -15.07 -51.03
N GLU A 958 -19.33 -14.19 -50.09
CA GLU A 958 -19.77 -12.79 -49.96
C GLU A 958 -21.31 -12.60 -49.86
N ARG A 959 -22.01 -13.61 -49.34
CA ARG A 959 -23.47 -13.61 -49.13
C ARG A 959 -23.82 -13.27 -47.67
N PHE A 960 -23.44 -12.07 -47.23
CA PHE A 960 -23.57 -11.65 -45.82
C PHE A 960 -25.03 -11.67 -45.31
N ASP A 961 -25.99 -11.31 -46.16
CA ASP A 961 -27.43 -11.36 -45.84
C ASP A 961 -27.97 -12.79 -45.59
N ALA A 962 -27.19 -13.83 -45.94
CA ALA A 962 -27.55 -15.23 -45.74
C ALA A 962 -26.99 -15.82 -44.44
N ILE A 963 -26.32 -15.02 -43.60
CA ILE A 963 -25.83 -15.45 -42.29
C ILE A 963 -27.02 -15.58 -41.34
N VAL A 964 -27.16 -16.77 -40.76
CA VAL A 964 -28.22 -17.05 -39.78
C VAL A 964 -27.62 -17.01 -38.39
N GLU A 965 -28.11 -16.10 -37.55
CA GLU A 965 -27.70 -15.99 -36.16
C GLU A 965 -28.10 -17.25 -35.36
N ILE A 966 -27.12 -17.85 -34.69
CA ILE A 966 -27.29 -19.03 -33.86
C ILE A 966 -27.28 -18.55 -32.41
N GLY A 967 -28.40 -18.67 -31.70
CA GLY A 967 -28.51 -18.23 -30.31
C GLY A 967 -27.48 -18.91 -29.38
N GLU A 968 -26.92 -18.14 -28.45
CA GLU A 968 -26.18 -18.69 -27.31
C GLU A 968 -27.17 -19.36 -26.35
N GLU A 969 -27.18 -20.70 -26.30
CA GLU A 969 -27.76 -21.39 -25.15
C GLU A 969 -27.00 -20.97 -23.89
N TYR A 970 -27.62 -20.07 -23.11
CA TYR A 970 -27.28 -19.88 -21.72
C TYR A 970 -27.50 -21.21 -21.00
N GLU A 971 -26.43 -21.89 -20.58
CA GLU A 971 -26.53 -22.85 -19.48
C GLU A 971 -26.86 -22.07 -18.19
N LEU A 972 -28.13 -21.73 -18.04
CA LEU A 972 -28.74 -21.52 -16.74
C LEU A 972 -28.56 -22.83 -15.97
N MET A 973 -27.67 -22.84 -14.97
CA MET A 973 -27.77 -23.80 -13.89
C MET A 973 -29.05 -23.46 -13.10
N ASP A 974 -30.16 -24.01 -13.59
CA ASP A 974 -31.48 -23.82 -13.06
C ASP A 974 -31.64 -24.61 -11.75
N LEU A 975 -31.72 -23.86 -10.65
CA LEU A 975 -32.35 -24.31 -9.42
C LEU A 975 -33.86 -24.31 -9.65
N SER A 976 -34.40 -25.45 -10.13
CA SER A 976 -35.64 -26.10 -9.67
C SER A 976 -36.51 -26.72 -10.77
N ALA A 977 -36.74 -28.03 -10.56
CA ALA A 977 -37.97 -28.78 -10.80
C ALA A 977 -38.32 -29.34 -12.20
N SER A 978 -38.54 -30.66 -12.16
CA SER A 978 -39.68 -31.37 -12.78
C SER A 978 -39.52 -31.95 -14.20
N HIS A 979 -39.01 -33.19 -14.21
CA HIS A 979 -39.62 -34.39 -14.80
C HIS A 979 -40.58 -34.32 -16.02
N LYS A 980 -40.31 -35.27 -16.94
CA LYS A 980 -41.06 -35.79 -18.11
C LYS A 980 -40.74 -35.02 -19.41
N ILE A 981 -40.53 -35.65 -20.56
CA ILE A 981 -41.37 -36.67 -21.21
C ILE A 981 -40.53 -37.51 -22.19
N LYS A 982 -40.72 -38.85 -22.23
CA LYS A 982 -41.19 -39.60 -23.43
C LYS A 982 -41.24 -41.12 -23.20
N GLN A 983 -42.47 -41.64 -23.11
CA GLN A 983 -42.87 -42.86 -23.84
C GLN A 983 -42.49 -42.63 -25.33
N THR A 984 -42.02 -43.61 -26.10
CA THR A 984 -42.75 -44.82 -26.50
C THR A 984 -41.82 -45.81 -27.23
N ILE A 985 -42.11 -47.13 -27.05
CA ILE A 985 -41.92 -48.27 -27.98
C ILE A 985 -40.44 -48.66 -28.24
N PHE A 986 -39.90 -49.83 -27.85
CA PHE A 986 -40.41 -51.20 -27.64
C PHE A 986 -39.89 -51.80 -26.33
#